data_AF-A0A7W5F3J3-F1
#
_entry.id   AF-A0A7W5F3J3-F1
#
_cell.length_a   1.000
_cell.length_b   1.000
_cell.length_c   1.000
_cell.angle_alpha   90.00
_cell.angle_beta   90.00
_cell.angle_gamma   90.00
#
_symmetry.space_group_name_H-M   'P 1'
#
loop_
_entity.id
_entity.type
_entity.pdbx_description
1 polymer ?
#
loop_
_entity_poly.entity_id
_entity_poly.type
_entity_poly.pdbx_seq_one_letter_code
_entity_poly.pdbx_strand_id
1 'polypeptide(L)'
;MATADLASERESDYLSQLTMAAARYANRAEQRERNQSVLETRGVLYADTPERVEKRLARLGADWAMARAIERTPTEPASGAGSTLGLPPESFTSEALGLERLIGRNNLTPVAFLEEGAQVSRSVGRITISGPGGGHGTGFMVSPSLLLTNNHVLGDTQEAGRSKVAFAFQDGADGNPLVPAVFQLEPLRCFVTDRALDYTLVAVAPRGAQGEVLSSFGRLILSEAQGKAVIGEFVNIIQHPRGEPKQIALRENQIVDVLERFLHYESDTREGSSGSPVFNDQWEVVALHHSAVPKTDAEGRPLSVDGTVWRPEMGEQQLAWRANEGVRISRVLRSVHEAPLTGEAAQLRDEVFTTGLGPPPEKNPPPMPSFTGRPTLASANGSQAEAQSHAADGSAQLVLPLRITLDFDTSSLPSATLSAPLPALAPTPQPPSAGRPDVVSAVGKDVDAALINHRFARERPYYDRSADAAARAAYYANVHTDDGDALRRALTTLLAETHAPKPRYKPMRLVYPWVDLHKDGRLRSIYSGKEFSAEELIRSDAAVEEARLAREQELLLRERTAGPAEFEAEFRALEASLPFNCEHVVPQSWFHEKEPMRGDLHHLFTCESGCNSYRNNFPYFDFPDYEETVRDACGKRESVGFEPEKCRGVVARATLYFLLRYPGQVGDVAQEFPEDRLPVLLRWHESEAVTEYELHRNAAIAEIQGNRNPLIDHPEWARAINFSGVWP
;
A
#
# COMPACT_ATOMS: atom_id res chain seq x y z
N MET A 1 -21.38 45.02 -0.88
CA MET A 1 -21.96 44.76 -2.21
C MET A 1 -20.96 44.01 -3.09
N ALA A 2 -19.76 44.54 -3.36
CA ALA A 2 -18.75 43.85 -4.21
C ALA A 2 -18.31 42.42 -3.79
N THR A 3 -18.33 42.06 -2.50
CA THR A 3 -17.94 40.71 -2.04
C THR A 3 -19.01 39.65 -2.23
N ALA A 4 -20.30 40.03 -2.19
CA ALA A 4 -21.41 39.11 -2.45
C ALA A 4 -21.57 38.87 -3.96
N ASP A 5 -21.33 39.91 -4.77
CA ASP A 5 -21.36 39.80 -6.23
C ASP A 5 -20.26 38.86 -6.74
N LEU A 6 -19.02 38.93 -6.19
CA LEU A 6 -17.92 38.04 -6.56
C LEU A 6 -18.11 36.57 -6.12
N ALA A 7 -18.76 36.33 -4.97
CA ALA A 7 -19.09 34.97 -4.53
C ALA A 7 -20.20 34.36 -5.41
N SER A 8 -21.21 35.16 -5.75
CA SER A 8 -22.30 34.79 -6.67
C SER A 8 -21.79 34.49 -8.09
N GLU A 9 -20.84 35.29 -8.60
CA GLU A 9 -20.20 35.04 -9.91
C GLU A 9 -19.38 33.74 -9.93
N ARG A 10 -18.67 33.41 -8.85
CA ARG A 10 -17.90 32.15 -8.74
C ARG A 10 -18.78 30.92 -8.66
N GLU A 11 -19.82 30.98 -7.85
CA GLU A 11 -20.80 29.90 -7.74
C GLU A 11 -21.50 29.69 -9.09
N SER A 12 -21.84 30.78 -9.77
CA SER A 12 -22.37 30.74 -11.15
C SER A 12 -21.38 30.14 -12.16
N ASP A 13 -20.10 30.52 -12.11
CA ASP A 13 -19.06 30.01 -13.02
C ASP A 13 -18.78 28.52 -12.79
N TYR A 14 -18.69 28.08 -11.52
CA TYR A 14 -18.53 26.68 -11.16
C TYR A 14 -19.74 25.84 -11.59
N LEU A 15 -20.97 26.32 -11.34
CA LEU A 15 -22.20 25.65 -11.79
C LEU A 15 -22.30 25.59 -13.32
N SER A 16 -21.85 26.63 -14.01
CA SER A 16 -21.75 26.64 -15.48
C SER A 16 -20.77 25.58 -15.96
N GLN A 17 -19.59 25.46 -15.35
CA GLN A 17 -18.61 24.42 -15.67
C GLN A 17 -19.15 23.01 -15.45
N LEU A 18 -19.77 22.74 -14.29
CA LEU A 18 -20.45 21.48 -13.99
C LEU A 18 -21.51 21.13 -15.03
N THR A 19 -22.34 22.11 -15.40
CA THR A 19 -23.41 21.93 -16.39
C THR A 19 -22.83 21.64 -17.77
N MET A 20 -21.78 22.35 -18.17
CA MET A 20 -21.09 22.12 -19.44
C MET A 20 -20.38 20.77 -19.48
N ALA A 21 -19.77 20.33 -18.38
CA ALA A 21 -19.16 19.00 -18.25
C ALA A 21 -20.21 17.90 -18.34
N ALA A 22 -21.33 18.04 -17.63
CA ALA A 22 -22.48 17.14 -17.71
C ALA A 22 -23.05 17.07 -19.13
N ALA A 23 -23.19 18.21 -19.81
CA ALA A 23 -23.67 18.25 -21.19
C ALA A 23 -22.69 17.59 -22.18
N ARG A 24 -21.38 17.86 -22.06
CA ARG A 24 -20.35 17.18 -22.86
C ARG A 24 -20.37 15.68 -22.64
N TYR A 25 -20.53 15.27 -21.39
CA TYR A 25 -20.66 13.87 -21.03
C TYR A 25 -21.94 13.31 -21.67
N ALA A 26 -23.13 13.84 -21.40
CA ALA A 26 -24.40 13.37 -21.96
C ALA A 26 -24.39 13.27 -23.50
N ASN A 27 -23.89 14.28 -24.20
CA ASN A 27 -23.81 14.32 -25.67
C ASN A 27 -22.92 13.21 -26.28
N ARG A 28 -22.11 12.56 -25.45
CA ARG A 28 -21.19 11.49 -25.82
C ARG A 28 -21.59 10.12 -25.24
N ALA A 29 -22.81 9.98 -24.72
CA ALA A 29 -23.30 8.75 -24.09
C ALA A 29 -23.22 7.53 -25.02
N GLU A 30 -23.79 7.62 -26.24
CA GLU A 30 -23.77 6.52 -27.21
C GLU A 30 -22.32 6.12 -27.57
N GLN A 31 -21.44 7.10 -27.77
CA GLN A 31 -20.04 6.81 -28.07
C GLN A 31 -19.33 6.13 -26.89
N ARG A 32 -19.61 6.53 -25.65
CA ARG A 32 -19.02 5.88 -24.47
C ARG A 32 -19.55 4.47 -24.25
N GLU A 33 -20.85 4.25 -24.41
CA GLU A 33 -21.44 2.91 -24.36
C GLU A 33 -20.81 2.01 -25.43
N ARG A 34 -20.60 2.54 -26.63
CA ARG A 34 -19.85 1.85 -27.69
C ARG A 34 -18.40 1.58 -27.27
N ASN A 35 -17.70 2.57 -26.73
CA ASN A 35 -16.31 2.40 -26.27
C ASN A 35 -16.22 1.30 -25.20
N GLN A 36 -17.11 1.34 -24.21
CA GLN A 36 -17.17 0.36 -23.12
C GLN A 36 -17.49 -1.04 -23.63
N SER A 37 -18.48 -1.17 -24.52
CA SER A 37 -18.77 -2.44 -25.19
C SER A 37 -17.57 -2.97 -25.99
N VAL A 38 -16.83 -2.10 -26.67
CA VAL A 38 -15.62 -2.49 -27.41
C VAL A 38 -14.48 -2.87 -26.46
N LEU A 39 -14.30 -2.16 -25.34
CA LEU A 39 -13.33 -2.52 -24.30
C LEU A 39 -13.62 -3.92 -23.74
N GLU A 40 -14.88 -4.21 -23.43
CA GLU A 40 -15.31 -5.50 -22.88
C GLU A 40 -15.19 -6.65 -23.90
N THR A 41 -15.52 -6.40 -25.17
CA THR A 41 -15.60 -7.46 -26.20
C THR A 41 -14.32 -7.65 -26.99
N ARG A 42 -13.53 -6.58 -27.16
CA ARG A 42 -12.36 -6.56 -28.05
C ARG A 42 -11.09 -6.02 -27.42
N GLY A 43 -11.17 -5.29 -26.29
CA GLY A 43 -10.02 -4.73 -25.60
C GLY A 43 -9.61 -3.32 -26.05
N VAL A 44 -8.58 -2.79 -25.39
CA VAL A 44 -8.10 -1.39 -25.51
C VAL A 44 -7.66 -1.03 -26.93
N LEU A 45 -7.09 -1.97 -27.70
CA LEU A 45 -6.56 -1.69 -29.03
C LEU A 45 -7.62 -1.29 -30.07
N TYR A 46 -8.90 -1.54 -29.80
CA TYR A 46 -10.00 -1.17 -30.69
C TYR A 46 -10.94 -0.11 -30.11
N ALA A 47 -10.74 0.26 -28.83
CA ALA A 47 -11.63 1.18 -28.13
C ALA A 47 -11.46 2.65 -28.56
N ASP A 48 -10.39 2.96 -29.31
CA ASP A 48 -10.10 4.29 -29.85
C ASP A 48 -9.83 4.23 -31.36
N THR A 49 -9.64 5.41 -31.96
CA THR A 49 -9.24 5.58 -33.36
C THR A 49 -7.91 4.88 -33.66
N PRO A 50 -7.79 4.16 -34.81
CA PRO A 50 -6.56 3.47 -35.18
C PRO A 50 -5.33 4.39 -35.15
N GLU A 51 -5.46 5.64 -35.62
CA GLU A 51 -4.36 6.59 -35.66
C GLU A 51 -3.86 6.98 -34.27
N ARG A 52 -4.73 7.00 -33.26
CA ARG A 52 -4.33 7.30 -31.88
C ARG A 52 -3.67 6.10 -31.22
N VAL A 53 -4.22 4.90 -31.42
CA VAL A 53 -3.64 3.65 -30.93
C VAL A 53 -2.25 3.46 -31.54
N GLU A 54 -2.09 3.69 -32.85
CA GLU A 54 -0.79 3.62 -33.53
C GLU A 54 0.25 4.58 -32.94
N LYS A 55 -0.14 5.83 -32.67
CA LYS A 55 0.73 6.80 -32.00
C LYS A 55 1.09 6.37 -30.58
N ARG A 56 0.16 5.75 -29.85
CA ARG A 56 0.41 5.23 -28.49
C ARG A 56 1.39 4.06 -28.54
N LEU A 57 1.17 3.10 -29.45
CA LEU A 57 2.05 1.96 -29.67
C LEU A 57 3.46 2.42 -30.05
N ALA A 58 3.60 3.35 -31.00
CA ALA A 58 4.89 3.92 -31.40
C ALA A 58 5.61 4.60 -30.23
N ARG A 59 4.87 5.27 -29.32
CA ARG A 59 5.45 5.88 -28.10
C ARG A 59 5.97 4.84 -27.10
N LEU A 60 5.36 3.65 -27.08
CA LEU A 60 5.78 2.51 -26.26
C LEU A 60 6.82 1.63 -26.96
N GLY A 61 7.26 1.96 -28.18
CA GLY A 61 8.19 1.15 -28.96
C GLY A 61 7.57 -0.10 -29.58
N ALA A 62 6.24 -0.20 -29.65
CA ALA A 62 5.52 -1.37 -30.12
C ALA A 62 4.85 -1.16 -31.49
N ASP A 63 4.62 -2.25 -32.23
CA ASP A 63 3.84 -2.25 -33.48
C ASP A 63 2.47 -2.93 -33.32
N TRP A 64 1.61 -2.74 -34.32
CA TRP A 64 0.25 -3.30 -34.34
C TRP A 64 0.19 -4.84 -34.34
N ALA A 65 1.18 -5.51 -34.94
CA ALA A 65 1.20 -6.96 -35.03
C ALA A 65 1.51 -7.59 -33.66
N MET A 66 2.49 -7.02 -32.96
CA MET A 66 2.85 -7.38 -31.59
C MET A 66 1.70 -7.12 -30.62
N ALA A 67 1.06 -5.95 -30.71
CA ALA A 67 -0.10 -5.60 -29.89
C ALA A 67 -1.25 -6.62 -30.02
N ARG A 68 -1.60 -7.03 -31.25
CA ARG A 68 -2.63 -8.04 -31.48
C ARG A 68 -2.23 -9.46 -31.08
N ALA A 69 -0.94 -9.82 -31.19
CA ALA A 69 -0.45 -11.12 -30.76
C ALA A 69 -0.58 -11.26 -29.24
N ILE A 70 -0.21 -10.21 -28.51
CA ILE A 70 -0.41 -10.08 -27.07
C ILE A 70 -1.92 -10.18 -26.77
N GLU A 71 -2.76 -9.38 -27.46
CA GLU A 71 -4.23 -9.39 -27.41
C GLU A 71 -4.93 -10.74 -27.65
N ARG A 72 -4.30 -11.67 -28.34
CA ARG A 72 -4.88 -12.99 -28.61
C ARG A 72 -4.36 -14.08 -27.69
N THR A 73 -3.43 -13.76 -26.80
CA THR A 73 -2.92 -14.70 -25.80
C THR A 73 -3.99 -14.89 -24.71
N PRO A 74 -4.49 -16.12 -24.49
CA PRO A 74 -5.50 -16.40 -23.47
C PRO A 74 -5.03 -16.00 -22.06
N THR A 75 -5.92 -15.43 -21.27
CA THR A 75 -5.71 -14.98 -19.88
C THR A 75 -5.73 -16.12 -18.85
N GLU A 76 -5.53 -17.38 -19.27
CA GLU A 76 -5.41 -18.48 -18.33
C GLU A 76 -4.04 -18.39 -17.62
N PRO A 77 -4.00 -18.48 -16.28
CA PRO A 77 -2.75 -18.47 -15.56
C PRO A 77 -1.98 -19.74 -15.87
N ALA A 78 -0.99 -19.65 -16.77
CA ALA A 78 0.02 -20.69 -16.88
C ALA A 78 0.77 -20.79 -15.55
N SER A 79 0.84 -22.02 -15.04
CA SER A 79 1.56 -22.45 -13.85
C SER A 79 3.08 -22.26 -13.99
N GLY A 80 3.54 -21.02 -13.87
CA GLY A 80 4.96 -20.67 -13.86
C GLY A 80 5.15 -19.25 -13.35
N ALA A 81 6.00 -19.09 -12.33
CA ALA A 81 6.48 -17.77 -11.93
C ALA A 81 7.34 -17.19 -13.08
N GLY A 82 6.78 -16.22 -13.79
CA GLY A 82 7.49 -15.52 -14.85
C GLY A 82 6.57 -15.10 -15.99
N SER A 83 5.94 -13.95 -15.83
CA SER A 83 5.37 -13.13 -16.89
C SER A 83 4.19 -13.69 -17.71
N THR A 84 3.08 -12.96 -17.71
CA THR A 84 1.80 -13.31 -18.33
C THR A 84 1.77 -13.12 -19.85
N LEU A 85 2.79 -13.62 -20.55
CA LEU A 85 2.76 -13.81 -22.01
C LEU A 85 3.59 -15.05 -22.41
N GLY A 86 3.05 -15.89 -23.29
CA GLY A 86 3.78 -17.00 -23.92
C GLY A 86 4.81 -16.54 -24.95
N LEU A 87 5.53 -15.45 -24.67
CA LEU A 87 6.58 -14.91 -25.51
C LEU A 87 7.96 -15.36 -24.99
N PRO A 88 8.92 -15.65 -25.88
CA PRO A 88 10.27 -16.02 -25.49
C PRO A 88 10.91 -14.94 -24.60
N PRO A 89 11.86 -15.27 -23.69
CA PRO A 89 12.45 -14.34 -22.72
C PRO A 89 13.02 -13.05 -23.32
N GLU A 90 13.46 -13.10 -24.58
CA GLU A 90 14.00 -11.96 -25.33
C GLU A 90 12.94 -10.90 -25.71
N SER A 91 11.65 -11.25 -25.59
CA SER A 91 10.51 -10.36 -25.89
C SER A 91 9.99 -9.59 -24.68
N PHE A 92 10.49 -9.84 -23.46
CA PHE A 92 10.13 -9.08 -22.25
C PHE A 92 10.96 -7.79 -22.10
N THR A 93 10.93 -6.96 -23.13
CA THR A 93 11.52 -5.61 -23.11
C THR A 93 10.59 -4.64 -22.37
N SER A 94 11.05 -3.43 -22.05
CA SER A 94 10.17 -2.40 -21.48
C SER A 94 8.97 -2.06 -22.38
N GLU A 95 9.10 -2.31 -23.68
CA GLU A 95 8.07 -2.10 -24.70
C GLU A 95 6.92 -3.10 -24.52
N ALA A 96 7.22 -4.38 -24.28
CA ALA A 96 6.20 -5.41 -23.99
C ALA A 96 5.46 -5.16 -22.68
N LEU A 97 6.16 -4.73 -21.62
CA LEU A 97 5.54 -4.36 -20.33
C LEU A 97 4.70 -3.08 -20.44
N GLY A 98 5.10 -2.11 -21.26
CA GLY A 98 4.28 -0.94 -21.59
C GLY A 98 3.00 -1.32 -22.34
N LEU A 99 3.11 -2.27 -23.26
CA LEU A 99 2.00 -2.77 -24.07
C LEU A 99 1.03 -3.66 -23.27
N GLU A 100 1.52 -4.49 -22.34
CA GLU A 100 0.67 -5.28 -21.44
C GLU A 100 -0.18 -4.39 -20.52
N ARG A 101 0.41 -3.31 -19.99
CA ARG A 101 -0.30 -2.26 -19.24
C ARG A 101 -1.40 -1.62 -20.08
N LEU A 102 -1.08 -1.27 -21.33
CA LEU A 102 -2.05 -0.74 -22.29
C LEU A 102 -3.22 -1.69 -22.54
N ILE A 103 -2.98 -3.01 -22.62
CA ILE A 103 -4.03 -4.00 -22.95
C ILE A 103 -4.79 -4.47 -21.69
N GLY A 104 -4.49 -3.93 -20.50
CA GLY A 104 -5.14 -4.30 -19.24
C GLY A 104 -4.93 -5.76 -18.84
N ARG A 105 -3.89 -6.42 -19.38
CA ARG A 105 -3.58 -7.83 -19.11
C ARG A 105 -2.81 -8.04 -17.82
N ASN A 106 -2.06 -7.04 -17.40
CA ASN A 106 -1.11 -7.17 -16.30
C ASN A 106 -1.14 -5.89 -15.46
N ASN A 107 -1.52 -6.04 -14.19
CA ASN A 107 -1.50 -4.96 -13.19
C ASN A 107 -0.21 -4.96 -12.37
N LEU A 108 0.79 -5.77 -12.75
CA LEU A 108 2.12 -5.73 -12.16
C LEU A 108 2.86 -4.52 -12.70
N THR A 109 3.13 -3.57 -11.81
CA THR A 109 3.95 -2.40 -12.11
C THR A 109 5.29 -2.54 -11.39
N PRO A 110 6.44 -2.25 -12.04
CA PRO A 110 7.75 -2.29 -11.38
C PRO A 110 7.78 -1.38 -10.14
N VAL A 111 8.55 -1.74 -9.11
CA VAL A 111 8.71 -0.90 -7.90
C VAL A 111 9.19 0.51 -8.26
N ALA A 112 10.01 0.65 -9.32
CA ALA A 112 10.46 1.92 -9.86
C ALA A 112 9.30 2.89 -10.18
N PHE A 113 8.11 2.40 -10.53
CA PHE A 113 6.94 3.26 -10.74
C PHE A 113 6.56 4.06 -9.50
N LEU A 114 6.65 3.47 -8.29
CA LEU A 114 6.37 4.18 -7.05
C LEU A 114 7.47 5.19 -6.73
N GLU A 115 8.73 4.86 -7.03
CA GLU A 115 9.86 5.77 -6.86
C GLU A 115 9.76 6.98 -7.79
N GLU A 116 9.43 6.75 -9.06
CA GLU A 116 9.15 7.79 -10.05
C GLU A 116 7.93 8.62 -9.64
N GLY A 117 6.85 7.97 -9.17
CA GLY A 117 5.67 8.61 -8.61
C GLY A 117 6.00 9.56 -7.46
N ALA A 118 6.82 9.09 -6.52
CA ALA A 118 7.32 9.90 -5.41
C ALA A 118 8.15 11.10 -5.91
N GLN A 119 8.99 10.91 -6.94
CA GLN A 119 9.77 12.00 -7.54
C GLN A 119 8.88 13.06 -8.18
N VAL A 120 7.94 12.68 -9.05
CA VAL A 120 7.05 13.64 -9.73
C VAL A 120 6.08 14.32 -8.74
N SER A 121 5.70 13.64 -7.65
CA SER A 121 4.86 14.22 -6.60
C SER A 121 5.46 15.47 -5.95
N ARG A 122 6.80 15.62 -5.95
CA ARG A 122 7.50 16.76 -5.35
C ARG A 122 7.08 18.08 -5.99
N SER A 123 6.79 18.06 -7.28
CA SER A 123 6.40 19.24 -8.06
C SER A 123 4.92 19.60 -7.89
N VAL A 124 4.14 18.82 -7.15
CA VAL A 124 2.72 19.06 -6.87
C VAL A 124 2.57 19.71 -5.49
N GLY A 125 1.81 20.79 -5.43
CA GLY A 125 1.58 21.56 -4.20
C GLY A 125 0.13 21.99 -4.02
N ARG A 126 -0.21 22.29 -2.77
CA ARG A 126 -1.54 22.78 -2.38
C ARG A 126 -1.59 24.29 -2.54
N ILE A 127 -2.55 24.78 -3.32
CA ILE A 127 -2.85 26.21 -3.44
C ILE A 127 -3.82 26.59 -2.34
N THR A 128 -3.50 27.64 -1.59
CA THR A 128 -4.41 28.26 -0.61
C THR A 128 -4.84 29.61 -1.15
N ILE A 129 -6.13 29.73 -1.46
CA ILE A 129 -6.74 30.92 -2.05
C ILE A 129 -7.15 31.85 -0.91
N SER A 130 -6.60 33.07 -0.89
CA SER A 130 -6.86 34.03 0.19
C SER A 130 -7.81 35.15 -0.27
N GLY A 131 -9.01 35.24 0.33
CA GLY A 131 -10.00 36.27 0.00
C GLY A 131 -11.43 35.98 0.51
N PRO A 132 -12.42 36.80 0.12
CA PRO A 132 -13.82 36.70 0.57
C PRO A 132 -14.57 35.41 0.21
N GLY A 133 -13.95 34.52 -0.58
CA GLY A 133 -14.42 33.18 -0.89
C GLY A 133 -13.26 32.19 -0.87
N GLY A 134 -12.43 32.27 0.18
CA GLY A 134 -11.22 31.45 0.34
C GLY A 134 -11.48 29.96 0.13
N GLY A 135 -10.46 29.24 -0.33
CA GLY A 135 -10.58 27.85 -0.73
C GLY A 135 -9.22 27.21 -0.98
N HIS A 136 -9.27 25.96 -1.45
CA HIS A 136 -8.09 25.17 -1.73
C HIS A 136 -8.15 24.60 -3.15
N GLY A 137 -6.97 24.43 -3.74
CA GLY A 137 -6.82 23.75 -5.01
C GLY A 137 -5.47 23.05 -5.07
N THR A 138 -5.23 22.37 -6.17
CA THR A 138 -3.95 21.74 -6.48
C THR A 138 -3.28 22.48 -7.63
N GLY A 139 -1.95 22.55 -7.61
CA GLY A 139 -1.16 23.02 -8.74
C GLY A 139 0.18 22.33 -8.81
N PHE A 140 0.84 22.43 -9.96
CA PHE A 140 2.12 21.77 -10.17
C PHE A 140 3.10 22.58 -11.00
N MET A 141 4.39 22.45 -10.71
CA MET A 141 5.47 23.13 -11.43
C MET A 141 5.65 22.54 -12.83
N VAL A 142 5.67 23.38 -13.85
CA VAL A 142 5.85 23.01 -15.27
C VAL A 142 7.10 23.64 -15.90
N SER A 143 7.70 24.61 -15.19
CA SER A 143 9.02 25.18 -15.48
C SER A 143 9.77 25.41 -14.16
N PRO A 144 11.04 25.86 -14.17
CA PRO A 144 11.72 26.32 -12.96
C PRO A 144 10.98 27.42 -12.18
N SER A 145 10.11 28.17 -12.85
CA SER A 145 9.47 29.39 -12.32
C SER A 145 7.95 29.38 -12.38
N LEU A 146 7.33 28.51 -13.19
CA LEU A 146 5.90 28.55 -13.49
C LEU A 146 5.14 27.34 -12.94
N LEU A 147 4.00 27.63 -12.34
CA LEU A 147 3.02 26.67 -11.83
C LEU A 147 1.74 26.70 -12.67
N LEU A 148 1.21 25.51 -12.98
CA LEU A 148 -0.05 25.31 -13.68
C LEU A 148 -1.16 24.84 -12.70
N THR A 149 -2.36 25.40 -12.85
CA THR A 149 -3.60 25.01 -12.13
C THR A 149 -4.83 25.40 -12.98
N ASN A 150 -6.04 25.33 -12.45
CA ASN A 150 -7.25 25.77 -13.16
C ASN A 150 -7.51 27.28 -13.10
N ASN A 151 -8.25 27.80 -14.07
CA ASN A 151 -8.75 29.19 -14.03
C ASN A 151 -9.71 29.40 -12.87
N HIS A 152 -10.61 28.45 -12.59
CA HIS A 152 -11.52 28.61 -11.46
C HIS A 152 -10.83 28.50 -10.08
N VAL A 153 -9.60 27.98 -10.02
CA VAL A 153 -8.76 27.99 -8.80
C VAL A 153 -8.04 29.33 -8.65
N LEU A 154 -7.49 29.87 -9.74
CA LEU A 154 -6.84 31.19 -9.78
C LEU A 154 -7.38 31.99 -10.97
N GLY A 155 -8.43 32.78 -10.74
CA GLY A 155 -9.20 33.42 -11.80
C GLY A 155 -8.58 34.71 -12.34
N ASP A 156 -7.88 35.44 -11.48
CA ASP A 156 -7.29 36.73 -11.82
C ASP A 156 -5.98 37.01 -11.07
N THR A 157 -5.27 38.05 -11.50
CA THR A 157 -3.97 38.44 -10.95
C THR A 157 -4.07 38.91 -9.49
N GLN A 158 -5.19 39.46 -9.06
CA GLN A 158 -5.35 39.96 -7.68
C GLN A 158 -5.55 38.80 -6.70
N GLU A 159 -6.33 37.79 -7.09
CA GLU A 159 -6.47 36.54 -6.37
C GLU A 159 -5.15 35.77 -6.33
N ALA A 160 -4.50 35.59 -7.48
CA ALA A 160 -3.21 34.92 -7.55
C ALA A 160 -2.17 35.62 -6.65
N GLY A 161 -2.12 36.95 -6.65
CA GLY A 161 -1.17 37.73 -5.85
C GLY A 161 -1.40 37.64 -4.34
N ARG A 162 -2.59 37.24 -3.90
CA ARG A 162 -2.92 36.98 -2.48
C ARG A 162 -2.75 35.51 -2.08
N SER A 163 -2.68 34.63 -3.07
CA SER A 163 -2.66 33.18 -2.88
C SER A 163 -1.24 32.66 -2.71
N LYS A 164 -1.12 31.45 -2.14
CA LYS A 164 0.17 30.80 -1.87
C LYS A 164 0.11 29.34 -2.29
N VAL A 165 1.26 28.79 -2.66
CA VAL A 165 1.42 27.34 -2.90
C VAL A 165 2.29 26.73 -1.80
N ALA A 166 1.85 25.60 -1.25
CA ALA A 166 2.59 24.81 -0.27
C ALA A 166 3.02 23.47 -0.89
N PHE A 167 4.33 23.28 -1.06
CA PHE A 167 4.90 21.99 -1.42
C PHE A 167 5.20 21.16 -0.17
N ALA A 168 5.32 19.84 -0.35
CA ALA A 168 5.50 18.89 0.75
C ALA A 168 4.41 18.97 1.85
N PHE A 169 3.22 19.50 1.53
CA PHE A 169 2.06 19.39 2.40
C PHE A 169 1.52 17.96 2.36
N GLN A 170 2.15 17.03 3.08
CA GLN A 170 1.86 15.60 3.06
C GLN A 170 2.35 14.95 4.34
N ASP A 171 1.93 13.71 4.59
CA ASP A 171 2.47 12.90 5.68
C ASP A 171 3.79 12.23 5.25
N GLY A 172 4.69 12.06 6.23
CA GLY A 172 5.94 11.32 6.10
C GLY A 172 5.69 9.81 6.12
N ALA A 173 6.73 9.03 5.80
CA ALA A 173 6.66 7.57 5.84
C ALA A 173 6.43 7.01 7.26
N ASP A 174 6.65 7.83 8.28
CA ASP A 174 6.39 7.58 9.70
C ASP A 174 4.95 7.98 10.13
N GLY A 175 4.13 8.48 9.20
CA GLY A 175 2.77 8.96 9.46
C GLY A 175 2.70 10.38 10.04
N ASN A 176 3.83 11.07 10.25
CA ASN A 176 3.84 12.43 10.78
C ASN A 176 3.73 13.48 9.66
N PRO A 177 2.99 14.57 9.83
CA PRO A 177 2.94 15.65 8.84
C PRO A 177 4.32 16.27 8.59
N LEU A 178 4.69 16.43 7.31
CA LEU A 178 5.92 17.15 6.93
C LEU A 178 5.73 18.67 7.09
N VAL A 179 6.83 19.39 7.28
CA VAL A 179 6.85 20.85 7.26
C VAL A 179 6.68 21.33 5.82
N PRO A 180 5.59 22.04 5.48
CA PRO A 180 5.34 22.47 4.10
C PRO A 180 6.22 23.66 3.73
N ALA A 181 6.80 23.63 2.54
CA ALA A 181 7.52 24.78 1.99
C ALA A 181 6.53 25.69 1.25
N VAL A 182 6.34 26.90 1.76
CA VAL A 182 5.30 27.82 1.29
C VAL A 182 5.90 28.92 0.44
N PHE A 183 5.41 29.07 -0.79
CA PHE A 183 5.86 30.07 -1.75
C PHE A 183 4.73 31.04 -2.11
N GLN A 184 5.11 32.29 -2.32
CA GLN A 184 4.21 33.33 -2.81
C GLN A 184 4.05 33.20 -4.33
N LEU A 185 2.82 33.38 -4.83
CA LEU A 185 2.57 33.47 -6.28
C LEU A 185 2.82 34.91 -6.76
N GLU A 186 3.43 35.06 -7.92
CA GLU A 186 3.92 36.33 -8.49
C GLU A 186 3.29 36.62 -9.86
N PRO A 187 1.96 36.86 -9.95
CA PRO A 187 1.25 37.04 -11.22
C PRO A 187 1.72 38.26 -12.03
N LEU A 188 2.43 39.22 -11.41
CA LEU A 188 3.01 40.36 -12.12
C LEU A 188 4.21 39.97 -13.01
N ARG A 189 4.91 38.87 -12.69
CA ARG A 189 6.02 38.36 -13.52
C ARG A 189 5.49 37.55 -14.70
N CYS A 190 4.53 36.67 -14.44
CA CYS A 190 3.80 35.94 -15.48
C CYS A 190 2.45 35.46 -14.95
N PHE A 191 1.40 35.74 -15.71
CA PHE A 191 0.05 35.22 -15.50
C PHE A 191 -0.63 35.04 -16.86
N VAL A 192 -0.97 33.79 -17.19
CA VAL A 192 -1.73 33.42 -18.39
C VAL A 192 -2.91 32.61 -17.95
N THR A 193 -4.11 32.96 -18.38
CA THR A 193 -5.32 32.23 -18.01
C THR A 193 -6.27 32.11 -19.18
N ASP A 194 -6.96 30.98 -19.26
CA ASP A 194 -7.96 30.69 -20.28
C ASP A 194 -9.19 30.09 -19.61
N ARG A 195 -10.30 30.82 -19.66
CA ARG A 195 -11.59 30.38 -19.09
C ARG A 195 -12.20 29.19 -19.83
N ALA A 196 -11.97 29.07 -21.14
CA ALA A 196 -12.59 28.03 -21.96
C ALA A 196 -11.86 26.68 -21.85
N LEU A 197 -10.55 26.71 -21.63
CA LEU A 197 -9.73 25.55 -21.30
C LEU A 197 -9.50 25.40 -19.79
N ASP A 198 -10.06 26.29 -18.98
CA ASP A 198 -9.99 26.26 -17.52
C ASP A 198 -8.59 26.02 -16.94
N TYR A 199 -7.62 26.81 -17.39
CA TYR A 199 -6.25 26.74 -16.86
C TYR A 199 -5.70 28.13 -16.52
N THR A 200 -4.78 28.16 -15.55
CA THR A 200 -3.97 29.32 -15.19
C THR A 200 -2.51 28.89 -15.03
N LEU A 201 -1.61 29.62 -15.69
CA LEU A 201 -0.17 29.53 -15.55
C LEU A 201 0.32 30.79 -14.82
N VAL A 202 1.01 30.61 -13.69
CA VAL A 202 1.42 31.71 -12.82
C VAL A 202 2.86 31.54 -12.34
N ALA A 203 3.61 32.63 -12.24
CA ALA A 203 4.96 32.59 -11.67
C ALA A 203 4.94 32.36 -10.16
N VAL A 204 5.97 31.67 -9.66
CA VAL A 204 6.17 31.39 -8.24
C VAL A 204 7.47 32.06 -7.79
N ALA A 205 7.47 32.61 -6.58
CA ALA A 205 8.66 33.20 -5.98
C ALA A 205 9.79 32.16 -5.92
N PRO A 206 11.05 32.52 -6.24
CA PRO A 206 12.16 31.57 -6.24
C PRO A 206 12.55 31.08 -4.84
N ARG A 207 12.10 31.80 -3.79
CA ARG A 207 12.33 31.47 -2.38
C ARG A 207 11.03 31.40 -1.60
N GLY A 208 10.95 30.40 -0.72
CA GLY A 208 9.84 30.19 0.19
C GLY A 208 9.90 31.09 1.42
N ALA A 209 8.85 31.04 2.23
CA ALA A 209 8.69 31.86 3.43
C ALA A 209 9.79 31.61 4.48
N GLN A 210 10.44 30.45 4.48
CA GLN A 210 11.50 30.07 5.40
C GLN A 210 12.88 29.98 4.70
N GLY A 211 12.98 30.44 3.46
CA GLY A 211 14.22 30.47 2.66
C GLY A 211 14.44 29.26 1.76
N GLU A 212 13.47 28.35 1.67
CA GLU A 212 13.48 27.18 0.81
C GLU A 212 13.66 27.56 -0.67
N VAL A 213 14.37 26.76 -1.45
CA VAL A 213 14.62 27.05 -2.87
C VAL A 213 13.62 26.31 -3.74
N LEU A 214 12.90 27.03 -4.61
CA LEU A 214 11.85 26.46 -5.45
C LEU A 214 12.33 25.29 -6.31
N SER A 215 13.56 25.37 -6.83
CA SER A 215 14.15 24.33 -7.68
C SER A 215 14.32 22.97 -7.00
N SER A 216 14.27 22.90 -5.67
CA SER A 216 14.33 21.64 -4.91
C SER A 216 13.09 20.76 -5.08
N PHE A 217 11.98 21.33 -5.58
CA PHE A 217 10.71 20.63 -5.82
C PHE A 217 10.58 20.09 -7.26
N GLY A 218 11.54 20.39 -8.14
CA GLY A 218 11.55 19.91 -9.52
C GLY A 218 10.46 20.55 -10.39
N ARG A 219 10.23 19.95 -11.58
CA ARG A 219 9.18 20.34 -12.53
C ARG A 219 8.69 19.13 -13.31
N LEU A 220 7.44 19.17 -13.76
CA LEU A 220 6.87 18.20 -14.69
C LEU A 220 7.09 18.66 -16.13
N ILE A 221 7.75 17.84 -16.93
CA ILE A 221 7.96 18.13 -18.35
C ILE A 221 6.68 17.83 -19.10
N LEU A 222 6.11 18.86 -19.73
CA LEU A 222 4.89 18.72 -20.51
C LEU A 222 5.22 18.46 -21.99
N SER A 223 4.33 17.74 -22.67
CA SER A 223 4.49 17.40 -24.09
C SER A 223 3.21 17.69 -24.88
N GLU A 224 3.36 18.34 -26.04
CA GLU A 224 2.28 18.55 -27.00
C GLU A 224 1.97 17.32 -27.85
N ALA A 225 2.86 16.31 -27.78
CA ALA A 225 2.73 15.08 -28.56
C ALA A 225 1.37 14.42 -28.33
N GLN A 226 0.82 13.90 -29.43
CA GLN A 226 -0.38 13.07 -29.40
C GLN A 226 0.00 11.62 -29.05
N GLY A 227 -0.98 10.79 -28.68
CA GLY A 227 -0.72 9.38 -28.33
C GLY A 227 -0.16 9.18 -26.91
N LYS A 228 -0.43 10.10 -25.98
CA LYS A 228 -0.08 9.95 -24.55
C LYS A 228 -1.16 9.23 -23.73
N ALA A 229 -2.37 9.16 -24.27
CA ALA A 229 -3.56 8.61 -23.63
C ALA A 229 -4.48 8.03 -24.71
N VAL A 230 -5.06 6.86 -24.44
CA VAL A 230 -6.09 6.21 -25.25
C VAL A 230 -7.23 5.74 -24.36
N ILE A 231 -8.41 5.56 -24.94
CA ILE A 231 -9.58 5.00 -24.23
C ILE A 231 -9.23 3.60 -23.68
N GLY A 232 -9.54 3.35 -22.41
CA GLY A 232 -9.29 2.10 -21.70
C GLY A 232 -7.98 2.05 -20.91
N GLU A 233 -7.12 3.06 -21.02
CA GLU A 233 -5.88 3.14 -20.25
C GLU A 233 -6.14 3.67 -18.83
N PHE A 234 -5.34 3.24 -17.83
CA PHE A 234 -5.37 3.79 -16.48
C PHE A 234 -4.61 5.12 -16.38
N VAL A 235 -5.06 6.01 -15.48
CA VAL A 235 -4.45 7.31 -15.24
C VAL A 235 -4.25 7.62 -13.75
N ASN A 236 -3.08 8.08 -13.37
CA ASN A 236 -2.73 8.33 -11.97
C ASN A 236 -2.93 9.81 -11.62
N ILE A 237 -3.43 10.13 -10.43
CA ILE A 237 -3.70 11.52 -10.04
C ILE A 237 -3.08 11.82 -8.68
N ILE A 238 -2.24 12.86 -8.62
CA ILE A 238 -1.62 13.34 -7.39
C ILE A 238 -2.28 14.65 -7.02
N GLN A 239 -2.91 14.73 -5.85
CA GLN A 239 -3.88 15.77 -5.55
C GLN A 239 -3.96 16.12 -4.06
N HIS A 240 -4.61 17.25 -3.75
CA HIS A 240 -4.97 17.68 -2.39
C HIS A 240 -6.49 17.68 -2.22
N PRO A 241 -7.13 16.50 -2.07
CA PRO A 241 -8.58 16.42 -1.92
C PRO A 241 -8.98 17.11 -0.62
N ARG A 242 -10.01 17.94 -0.66
CA ARG A 242 -10.50 18.88 0.37
C ARG A 242 -9.43 19.83 0.92
N GLY A 243 -8.30 19.99 0.23
CA GLY A 243 -7.14 20.70 0.75
C GLY A 243 -6.34 19.90 1.82
N GLU A 244 -6.63 18.61 1.98
CA GLU A 244 -5.94 17.68 2.89
C GLU A 244 -4.49 17.41 2.44
N PRO A 245 -3.67 16.74 3.29
CA PRO A 245 -2.35 16.25 2.91
C PRO A 245 -2.40 15.53 1.55
N LYS A 246 -1.32 15.66 0.78
CA LYS A 246 -1.22 15.14 -0.60
C LYS A 246 -1.56 13.65 -0.63
N GLN A 247 -2.43 13.28 -1.56
CA GLN A 247 -2.88 11.91 -1.77
C GLN A 247 -2.70 11.53 -3.24
N ILE A 248 -2.73 10.22 -3.51
CA ILE A 248 -2.59 9.68 -4.86
C ILE A 248 -3.69 8.66 -5.17
N ALA A 249 -4.34 8.81 -6.33
CA ALA A 249 -5.28 7.83 -6.87
C ALA A 249 -4.56 6.94 -7.91
N LEU A 250 -4.41 5.66 -7.58
CA LEU A 250 -3.69 4.64 -8.39
C LEU A 250 -4.58 3.49 -8.88
N ARG A 251 -5.81 3.38 -8.39
CA ARG A 251 -6.71 2.26 -8.67
C ARG A 251 -8.06 2.82 -9.10
N GLU A 252 -8.78 2.05 -9.94
CA GLU A 252 -10.13 2.39 -10.42
C GLU A 252 -10.16 3.75 -11.15
N ASN A 253 -9.18 3.93 -12.04
CA ASN A 253 -8.83 5.21 -12.63
C ASN A 253 -8.71 5.19 -14.17
N GLN A 254 -9.69 4.62 -14.88
CA GLN A 254 -9.61 4.34 -16.32
C GLN A 254 -10.16 5.47 -17.22
N ILE A 255 -9.53 5.71 -18.38
CA ILE A 255 -10.05 6.63 -19.40
C ILE A 255 -11.25 6.01 -20.12
N VAL A 256 -12.38 6.71 -20.11
CA VAL A 256 -13.64 6.25 -20.72
C VAL A 256 -13.98 6.96 -22.03
N ASP A 257 -13.47 8.18 -22.25
CA ASP A 257 -13.63 8.91 -23.51
C ASP A 257 -12.51 9.93 -23.74
N VAL A 258 -12.23 10.22 -25.01
CA VAL A 258 -11.27 11.24 -25.40
C VAL A 258 -11.91 12.24 -26.37
N LEU A 259 -12.16 13.44 -25.86
CA LEU A 259 -12.74 14.54 -26.62
C LEU A 259 -11.64 15.39 -27.28
N GLU A 260 -12.06 16.34 -28.12
CA GLU A 260 -11.16 17.27 -28.79
C GLU A 260 -10.32 18.08 -27.79
N ARG A 261 -10.96 18.58 -26.73
CA ARG A 261 -10.35 19.40 -25.67
C ARG A 261 -10.19 18.69 -24.32
N PHE A 262 -11.01 17.68 -24.06
CA PHE A 262 -11.14 17.07 -22.74
C PHE A 262 -10.86 15.56 -22.77
N LEU A 263 -10.59 15.00 -21.60
CA LEU A 263 -10.53 13.56 -21.32
C LEU A 263 -11.58 13.25 -20.27
N HIS A 264 -12.37 12.19 -20.49
CA HIS A 264 -13.24 11.62 -19.46
C HIS A 264 -12.58 10.38 -18.89
N TYR A 265 -12.52 10.29 -17.57
CA TYR A 265 -11.93 9.16 -16.86
C TYR A 265 -12.63 8.93 -15.52
N GLU A 266 -12.54 7.73 -15.02
CA GLU A 266 -12.96 7.37 -13.66
C GLU A 266 -11.80 7.63 -12.70
N SER A 267 -12.06 8.02 -11.46
CA SER A 267 -11.07 8.19 -10.38
C SER A 267 -11.78 8.73 -9.14
N ASP A 268 -11.24 8.43 -7.96
CA ASP A 268 -11.63 9.09 -6.72
C ASP A 268 -11.10 10.53 -6.69
N THR A 269 -12.01 11.50 -6.75
CA THR A 269 -11.72 12.93 -6.59
C THR A 269 -12.75 13.56 -5.64
N ARG A 270 -12.35 14.66 -5.00
CA ARG A 270 -13.18 15.52 -4.14
C ARG A 270 -12.83 16.98 -4.41
N GLU A 271 -13.63 17.92 -3.91
CA GLU A 271 -13.32 19.36 -3.86
C GLU A 271 -11.84 19.59 -3.53
N GLY A 272 -11.15 20.58 -4.09
CA GLY A 272 -9.70 20.80 -3.87
C GLY A 272 -8.76 19.96 -4.72
N SER A 273 -9.27 18.91 -5.39
CA SER A 273 -8.54 18.17 -6.42
C SER A 273 -8.36 18.99 -7.71
N SER A 274 -9.16 20.03 -7.93
CA SER A 274 -9.05 20.93 -9.09
C SER A 274 -7.63 21.44 -9.25
N GLY A 275 -7.10 21.27 -10.46
CA GLY A 275 -5.78 21.71 -10.88
C GLY A 275 -4.71 20.62 -10.73
N SER A 276 -5.12 19.41 -10.35
CA SER A 276 -4.21 18.26 -10.22
C SER A 276 -3.73 17.76 -11.59
N PRO A 277 -2.46 17.34 -11.70
CA PRO A 277 -1.97 16.65 -12.88
C PRO A 277 -2.56 15.23 -12.95
N VAL A 278 -3.03 14.86 -14.14
CA VAL A 278 -3.46 13.50 -14.49
C VAL A 278 -2.35 12.88 -15.32
N PHE A 279 -1.80 11.76 -14.86
CA PHE A 279 -0.65 11.08 -15.43
C PHE A 279 -1.06 9.79 -16.15
N ASN A 280 -0.32 9.38 -17.18
CA ASN A 280 -0.31 7.97 -17.61
C ASN A 280 0.69 7.15 -16.77
N ASP A 281 0.86 5.87 -17.10
CA ASP A 281 1.77 4.95 -16.39
C ASP A 281 3.27 5.20 -16.64
N GLN A 282 3.63 6.18 -17.48
CA GLN A 282 5.00 6.68 -17.64
C GLN A 282 5.21 8.01 -16.92
N TRP A 283 4.28 8.39 -16.02
CA TRP A 283 4.29 9.67 -15.31
C TRP A 283 4.31 10.89 -16.24
N GLU A 284 3.77 10.76 -17.45
CA GLU A 284 3.56 11.87 -18.36
C GLU A 284 2.21 12.55 -18.07
N VAL A 285 2.19 13.87 -17.97
CA VAL A 285 0.93 14.58 -17.76
C VAL A 285 0.09 14.54 -19.05
N VAL A 286 -1.07 13.89 -18.97
CA VAL A 286 -2.03 13.74 -20.06
C VAL A 286 -3.17 14.74 -19.97
N ALA A 287 -3.60 15.09 -18.77
CA ALA A 287 -4.65 16.07 -18.50
C ALA A 287 -4.37 16.94 -17.26
N LEU A 288 -5.06 18.06 -17.19
CA LEU A 288 -5.26 18.88 -16.00
C LEU A 288 -6.66 18.58 -15.47
N HIS A 289 -6.78 17.97 -14.29
CA HIS A 289 -8.09 17.71 -13.69
C HIS A 289 -8.79 19.04 -13.40
N HIS A 290 -10.06 19.19 -13.81
CA HIS A 290 -10.76 20.47 -13.67
C HIS A 290 -12.22 20.35 -13.24
N SER A 291 -12.87 19.21 -13.47
CA SER A 291 -14.27 19.04 -13.05
C SER A 291 -14.59 17.57 -12.83
N ALA A 292 -15.51 17.31 -11.90
CA ALA A 292 -16.21 16.04 -11.82
C ALA A 292 -17.54 16.15 -12.59
N VAL A 293 -17.96 15.05 -13.20
CA VAL A 293 -19.21 14.97 -13.97
C VAL A 293 -20.31 14.49 -13.04
N PRO A 294 -21.33 15.31 -12.74
CA PRO A 294 -22.41 14.88 -11.87
C PRO A 294 -23.28 13.82 -12.55
N LYS A 295 -23.82 12.91 -11.75
CA LYS A 295 -24.90 12.02 -12.16
C LYS A 295 -26.16 12.87 -12.32
N THR A 296 -26.88 12.70 -13.42
CA THR A 296 -28.11 13.44 -13.72
C THR A 296 -29.31 12.52 -13.85
N ASP A 297 -30.51 13.06 -13.67
CA ASP A 297 -31.76 12.40 -14.06
C ASP A 297 -31.99 12.46 -15.58
N ALA A 298 -33.15 11.95 -16.01
CA ALA A 298 -33.57 11.93 -17.42
C ALA A 298 -33.76 13.34 -18.01
N GLU A 299 -34.01 14.34 -17.17
CA GLU A 299 -34.14 15.75 -17.55
C GLU A 299 -32.80 16.51 -17.50
N GLY A 300 -31.69 15.82 -17.20
CA GLY A 300 -30.36 16.40 -17.14
C GLY A 300 -30.05 17.20 -15.87
N ARG A 301 -30.89 17.08 -14.83
CA ARG A 301 -30.68 17.76 -13.55
C ARG A 301 -29.72 16.94 -12.67
N PRO A 302 -28.72 17.57 -12.02
CA PRO A 302 -27.80 16.86 -11.13
C PRO A 302 -28.54 16.18 -9.97
N LEU A 303 -28.06 15.00 -9.59
CA LEU A 303 -28.61 14.18 -8.51
C LEU A 303 -27.69 14.21 -7.29
N SER A 304 -28.26 14.18 -6.10
CA SER A 304 -27.52 13.95 -4.87
C SER A 304 -27.24 12.47 -4.63
N VAL A 305 -26.34 12.16 -3.70
CA VAL A 305 -25.93 10.79 -3.35
C VAL A 305 -27.11 9.91 -2.93
N ASP A 306 -28.16 10.50 -2.36
CA ASP A 306 -29.41 9.83 -1.99
C ASP A 306 -30.38 9.61 -3.17
N GLY A 307 -30.04 10.09 -4.36
CA GLY A 307 -30.82 9.95 -5.60
C GLY A 307 -31.88 11.03 -5.81
N THR A 308 -31.96 12.06 -4.95
CA THR A 308 -32.85 13.22 -5.17
C THR A 308 -32.19 14.28 -6.07
N VAL A 309 -32.94 15.29 -6.53
CA VAL A 309 -32.35 16.37 -7.36
C VAL A 309 -31.51 17.27 -6.48
N TRP A 310 -30.22 17.36 -6.79
CA TRP A 310 -29.27 18.19 -6.05
C TRP A 310 -29.50 19.69 -6.32
N ARG A 311 -29.32 20.50 -5.29
CA ARG A 311 -29.34 21.97 -5.33
C ARG A 311 -28.06 22.51 -4.71
N PRO A 312 -27.54 23.67 -5.16
CA PRO A 312 -26.30 24.25 -4.62
C PRO A 312 -26.25 24.34 -3.08
N GLU A 313 -27.40 24.64 -2.47
CA GLU A 313 -27.58 24.81 -1.03
C GLU A 313 -27.38 23.51 -0.22
N MET A 314 -27.40 22.35 -0.88
CA MET A 314 -27.12 21.04 -0.26
C MET A 314 -25.62 20.79 -0.05
N GLY A 315 -24.77 21.58 -0.71
CA GLY A 315 -23.32 21.42 -0.72
C GLY A 315 -22.83 20.31 -1.65
N GLU A 316 -21.62 20.50 -2.18
CA GLU A 316 -20.98 19.61 -3.17
C GLU A 316 -20.79 18.18 -2.64
N GLN A 317 -20.56 18.02 -1.34
CA GLN A 317 -20.43 16.71 -0.68
C GLN A 317 -21.65 15.81 -0.84
N GLN A 318 -22.82 16.37 -1.12
CA GLN A 318 -24.05 15.62 -1.38
C GLN A 318 -24.26 15.34 -2.87
N LEU A 319 -23.43 15.85 -3.78
CA LEU A 319 -23.58 15.66 -5.22
C LEU A 319 -23.09 14.26 -5.61
N ALA A 320 -23.92 13.51 -6.36
CA ALA A 320 -23.53 12.20 -6.88
C ALA A 320 -22.68 12.39 -8.13
N TRP A 321 -21.50 11.78 -8.15
CA TRP A 321 -20.57 11.84 -9.29
C TRP A 321 -20.69 10.62 -10.18
N ARG A 322 -20.46 10.79 -11.48
CA ARG A 322 -20.49 9.73 -12.49
C ARG A 322 -19.14 9.48 -13.15
N ALA A 323 -18.33 10.53 -13.34
CA ALA A 323 -17.01 10.45 -13.95
C ALA A 323 -16.20 11.71 -13.60
N ASN A 324 -14.97 11.80 -14.07
CA ASN A 324 -14.13 12.98 -14.02
C ASN A 324 -13.87 13.53 -15.43
N GLU A 325 -13.58 14.82 -15.51
CA GLU A 325 -13.14 15.49 -16.72
C GLU A 325 -11.82 16.23 -16.48
N GLY A 326 -10.89 16.04 -17.41
CA GLY A 326 -9.60 16.72 -17.42
C GLY A 326 -9.35 17.43 -18.76
N VAL A 327 -8.77 18.60 -18.71
CA VAL A 327 -8.38 19.37 -19.90
C VAL A 327 -7.11 18.76 -20.47
N ARG A 328 -7.09 18.45 -21.76
CA ARG A 328 -5.93 17.82 -22.39
C ARG A 328 -4.72 18.75 -22.37
N ILE A 329 -3.60 18.28 -21.84
CA ILE A 329 -2.37 19.08 -21.76
C ILE A 329 -1.88 19.56 -23.13
N SER A 330 -2.11 18.79 -24.19
CA SER A 330 -1.76 19.23 -25.55
C SER A 330 -2.54 20.47 -26.01
N ARG A 331 -3.70 20.76 -25.41
CA ARG A 331 -4.50 21.97 -25.69
C ARG A 331 -4.07 23.14 -24.81
N VAL A 332 -3.77 22.86 -23.55
CA VAL A 332 -3.20 23.84 -22.63
C VAL A 332 -1.89 24.38 -23.21
N LEU A 333 -0.94 23.51 -23.58
CA LEU A 333 0.34 23.92 -24.15
C LEU A 333 0.19 24.74 -25.43
N ARG A 334 -0.72 24.35 -26.34
CA ARG A 334 -1.00 25.14 -27.55
C ARG A 334 -1.49 26.54 -27.20
N SER A 335 -2.44 26.66 -26.27
CA SER A 335 -2.96 27.96 -25.81
C SER A 335 -1.85 28.79 -25.15
N VAL A 336 -1.00 28.18 -24.33
CA VAL A 336 0.18 28.83 -23.71
C VAL A 336 1.17 29.30 -24.77
N HIS A 337 1.44 28.49 -25.79
CA HIS A 337 2.35 28.83 -26.90
C HIS A 337 1.84 30.03 -27.70
N GLU A 338 0.54 30.05 -27.99
CA GLU A 338 -0.15 31.10 -28.75
C GLU A 338 -0.41 32.38 -27.92
N ALA A 339 -0.20 32.34 -26.60
CA ALA A 339 -0.44 33.47 -25.71
C ALA A 339 0.45 34.68 -26.10
N PRO A 340 -0.13 35.87 -26.30
CA PRO A 340 0.59 37.06 -26.72
C PRO A 340 1.34 37.69 -25.52
N LEU A 341 2.50 37.11 -25.19
CA LEU A 341 3.37 37.59 -24.10
C LEU A 341 4.59 38.34 -24.65
N THR A 342 5.09 39.28 -23.84
CA THR A 342 6.30 40.07 -24.14
C THR A 342 7.16 40.20 -22.90
N GLY A 343 8.47 40.46 -23.07
CA GLY A 343 9.39 40.71 -21.96
C GLY A 343 9.64 39.48 -21.09
N GLU A 344 9.70 39.66 -19.77
CA GLU A 344 9.95 38.58 -18.80
C GLU A 344 8.91 37.46 -18.91
N ALA A 345 7.62 37.78 -19.07
CA ALA A 345 6.56 36.79 -19.18
C ALA A 345 6.74 35.84 -20.39
N ALA A 346 7.23 36.36 -21.52
CA ALA A 346 7.55 35.54 -22.68
C ALA A 346 8.74 34.60 -22.42
N GLN A 347 9.80 35.11 -21.75
CA GLN A 347 10.95 34.30 -21.38
C GLN A 347 10.55 33.16 -20.41
N LEU A 348 9.73 33.47 -19.41
CA LEU A 348 9.22 32.48 -18.47
C LEU A 348 8.35 31.43 -19.16
N ARG A 349 7.48 31.84 -20.10
CA ARG A 349 6.71 30.89 -20.92
C ARG A 349 7.62 29.96 -21.71
N ASP A 350 8.70 30.47 -22.30
CA ASP A 350 9.62 29.67 -23.11
C ASP A 350 10.36 28.60 -22.27
N GLU A 351 10.50 28.79 -20.96
CA GLU A 351 11.01 27.76 -20.04
C GLU A 351 10.14 26.49 -20.03
N VAL A 352 8.83 26.61 -20.24
CA VAL A 352 7.89 25.46 -20.30
C VAL A 352 8.22 24.54 -21.47
N PHE A 353 8.73 25.11 -22.57
CA PHE A 353 9.05 24.38 -23.81
C PHE A 353 10.53 24.00 -23.94
N THR A 354 11.38 24.45 -23.01
CA THR A 354 12.81 24.17 -23.05
C THR A 354 13.08 22.76 -22.53
N THR A 355 13.38 21.83 -23.43
CA THR A 355 13.84 20.48 -23.10
C THR A 355 15.36 20.47 -22.88
N GLY A 356 15.80 19.95 -21.73
CA GLY A 356 17.22 19.75 -21.42
C GLY A 356 17.82 20.77 -20.44
N LEU A 357 17.77 20.40 -19.16
CA LEU A 357 18.70 20.71 -18.05
C LEU A 357 17.90 20.40 -16.77
N GLY A 358 17.78 19.12 -16.47
CA GLY A 358 17.64 18.66 -15.09
C GLY A 358 19.02 18.10 -14.70
N PRO A 359 19.55 18.36 -13.50
CA PRO A 359 20.68 17.58 -13.03
C PRO A 359 20.28 16.09 -13.02
N PRO A 360 21.22 15.15 -13.23
CA PRO A 360 20.93 13.74 -12.99
C PRO A 360 20.40 13.59 -11.55
N PRO A 361 19.51 12.63 -11.27
CA PRO A 361 19.10 12.34 -9.91
C PRO A 361 20.38 12.08 -9.10
N GLU A 362 20.61 12.86 -8.04
CA GLU A 362 21.68 12.54 -7.10
C GLU A 362 21.41 11.13 -6.58
N LYS A 363 22.41 10.25 -6.68
CA LYS A 363 22.35 8.85 -6.21
C LYS A 363 22.02 8.70 -4.72
N ASN A 364 21.93 9.81 -3.98
CA ASN A 364 21.35 9.94 -2.66
C ASN A 364 20.66 11.30 -2.58
N PRO A 365 19.33 11.41 -2.47
CA PRO A 365 18.73 12.69 -2.14
C PRO A 365 19.27 13.15 -0.77
N PRO A 366 19.62 14.44 -0.58
CA PRO A 366 19.94 14.92 0.75
C PRO A 366 18.73 14.65 1.66
N PRO A 367 18.95 14.18 2.90
CA PRO A 367 17.87 14.01 3.84
C PRO A 367 17.12 15.34 3.98
N MET A 368 15.79 15.24 4.07
CA MET A 368 14.95 16.35 4.50
C MET A 368 15.61 17.01 5.72
N PRO A 369 15.70 18.35 5.80
CA PRO A 369 16.32 19.00 6.94
C PRO A 369 15.55 18.62 8.21
N SER A 370 16.13 17.70 8.99
CA SER A 370 15.71 17.40 10.34
C SER A 370 16.19 18.53 11.23
N PHE A 371 15.27 19.41 11.62
CA PHE A 371 15.52 20.36 12.70
C PHE A 371 15.45 19.61 14.05
N THR A 372 16.44 18.76 14.32
CA THR A 372 16.77 18.38 15.71
C THR A 372 17.70 19.44 16.28
N GLY A 373 17.15 20.59 16.65
CA GLY A 373 17.86 21.60 17.42
C GLY A 373 17.90 21.22 18.90
N ARG A 374 18.88 20.39 19.30
CA ARG A 374 19.40 20.41 20.68
C ARG A 374 20.84 20.93 20.62
N PRO A 375 21.17 22.04 21.29
CA PRO A 375 22.52 22.58 21.23
C PRO A 375 23.47 21.69 22.04
N THR A 376 24.44 21.09 21.36
CA THR A 376 25.59 20.43 21.98
C THR A 376 26.56 21.50 22.49
N LEU A 377 26.74 21.54 23.81
CA LEU A 377 27.87 22.21 24.44
C LEU A 377 29.16 21.50 24.04
N ALA A 378 29.95 22.14 23.17
CA ALA A 378 31.36 21.82 22.99
C ALA A 378 32.20 22.79 23.84
N SER A 379 32.85 22.22 24.85
CA SER A 379 33.88 22.87 25.65
C SER A 379 35.14 23.10 24.81
N ALA A 380 35.65 24.33 24.78
CA ALA A 380 37.07 24.61 24.58
C ALA A 380 37.44 26.00 25.14
N ASN A 381 38.19 25.96 26.25
CA ASN A 381 39.26 26.87 26.67
C ASN A 381 39.05 28.40 26.73
N GLY A 382 39.29 28.93 27.92
CA GLY A 382 40.42 29.86 28.09
C GLY A 382 40.08 31.33 28.28
N SER A 383 39.97 31.72 29.55
CA SER A 383 40.53 32.95 30.17
C SER A 383 40.33 34.33 29.51
N GLN A 384 39.59 35.17 30.27
CA GLN A 384 39.82 36.59 30.58
C GLN A 384 39.99 37.60 29.42
N ALA A 385 39.04 38.53 29.29
CA ALA A 385 39.19 39.92 29.75
C ALA A 385 38.01 40.81 29.31
N GLU A 386 37.42 41.48 30.30
CA GLU A 386 36.88 42.85 30.35
C GLU A 386 36.05 43.49 29.20
N ALA A 387 34.92 44.06 29.65
CA ALA A 387 34.46 45.45 29.43
C ALA A 387 33.09 45.64 28.73
N GLN A 388 32.09 45.90 29.59
CA GLN A 388 31.21 47.08 29.60
C GLN A 388 30.25 47.37 28.43
N SER A 389 28.96 47.26 28.74
CA SER A 389 27.98 48.38 28.91
C SER A 389 26.68 48.31 28.08
N HIS A 390 25.57 48.28 28.85
CA HIS A 390 24.29 49.05 28.75
C HIS A 390 23.53 49.12 27.41
N ALA A 391 22.20 49.06 27.31
CA ALA A 391 21.01 49.02 28.20
C ALA A 391 19.82 48.60 27.27
N ALA A 392 18.56 48.37 27.62
CA ALA A 392 17.75 48.39 28.84
C ALA A 392 16.62 47.37 28.58
N ASP A 393 16.30 46.53 29.56
CA ASP A 393 15.27 45.49 29.45
C ASP A 393 13.94 46.00 30.07
N GLY A 394 12.85 45.75 29.35
CA GLY A 394 11.50 46.14 29.71
C GLY A 394 10.57 44.94 29.63
N SER A 395 10.67 44.02 30.59
CA SER A 395 9.66 42.99 30.81
C SER A 395 9.56 42.64 32.29
N ALA A 396 8.33 42.62 32.81
CA ALA A 396 8.02 42.17 34.16
C ALA A 396 7.54 40.71 34.11
N GLN A 397 8.19 39.82 34.87
CA GLN A 397 7.74 38.44 35.06
C GLN A 397 6.97 38.32 36.38
N LEU A 398 5.73 37.85 36.30
CA LEU A 398 4.92 37.48 37.45
C LEU A 398 5.07 35.97 37.67
N VAL A 399 5.66 35.56 38.81
CA VAL A 399 5.71 34.16 39.23
C VAL A 399 4.54 33.90 40.18
N LEU A 400 3.57 33.09 39.75
CA LEU A 400 2.46 32.61 40.58
C LEU A 400 2.84 31.24 41.17
N PRO A 401 3.03 31.12 42.50
CA PRO A 401 3.20 29.82 43.13
C PRO A 401 1.82 29.14 43.29
N LEU A 402 1.55 28.10 42.49
CA LEU A 402 0.38 27.25 42.67
C LEU A 402 0.67 26.18 43.74
N ARG A 403 -0.17 26.13 44.78
CA ARG A 403 -0.25 24.98 45.70
C ARG A 403 -1.48 24.16 45.34
N ILE A 404 -1.26 22.91 44.95
CA ILE A 404 -2.32 21.92 44.73
C ILE A 404 -2.40 21.06 45.99
N THR A 405 -3.55 21.08 46.66
CA THR A 405 -3.87 20.18 47.77
C THR A 405 -4.81 19.11 47.25
N LEU A 406 -4.46 17.84 47.41
CA LEU A 406 -5.30 16.69 47.07
C LEU A 406 -5.84 16.11 48.38
N ASP A 407 -7.16 16.19 48.57
CA ASP A 407 -7.87 15.49 49.65
C ASP A 407 -8.27 14.10 49.17
N PHE A 408 -7.92 13.07 49.95
CA PHE A 408 -8.37 11.70 49.74
C PHE A 408 -9.48 11.41 50.73
N ASP A 409 -10.72 11.37 50.24
CA ASP A 409 -11.87 10.96 51.03
C ASP A 409 -11.89 9.44 51.15
N THR A 410 -11.44 8.94 52.30
CA THR A 410 -11.62 7.54 52.70
C THR A 410 -13.06 7.34 53.16
N SER A 411 -13.90 6.71 52.34
CA SER A 411 -15.18 6.17 52.79
C SER A 411 -15.37 4.70 52.35
N SER A 412 -15.21 3.83 53.35
CA SER A 412 -15.91 2.56 53.61
C SER A 412 -16.34 1.66 52.44
N LEU A 413 -15.67 0.51 52.35
CA LEU A 413 -16.12 -0.73 51.70
C LEU A 413 -17.43 -1.26 52.28
N PRO A 414 -18.34 -1.79 51.46
CA PRO A 414 -19.12 -2.97 51.80
C PRO A 414 -18.54 -4.21 51.10
N SER A 415 -18.23 -5.23 51.90
CA SER A 415 -17.99 -6.60 51.45
C SER A 415 -19.19 -7.13 50.65
N ALA A 416 -18.93 -7.66 49.46
CA ALA A 416 -19.87 -8.54 48.77
C ALA A 416 -19.11 -9.67 48.06
N THR A 417 -19.12 -10.83 48.72
CA THR A 417 -19.20 -12.19 48.16
C THR A 417 -18.68 -12.46 46.75
N LEU A 418 -17.64 -13.31 46.68
CA LEU A 418 -17.24 -14.10 45.52
C LEU A 418 -18.46 -14.79 44.89
N SER A 419 -18.83 -14.37 43.68
CA SER A 419 -19.62 -15.19 42.76
C SER A 419 -18.70 -15.66 41.63
N ALA A 420 -18.84 -16.94 41.30
CA ALA A 420 -18.11 -17.68 40.28
C ALA A 420 -18.10 -16.97 38.90
N PRO A 421 -17.09 -17.23 38.06
CA PRO A 421 -17.04 -16.66 36.72
C PRO A 421 -18.25 -17.13 35.90
N LEU A 422 -19.00 -16.17 35.36
CA LEU A 422 -20.04 -16.44 34.38
C LEU A 422 -19.39 -17.02 33.10
N PRO A 423 -20.05 -17.98 32.44
CA PRO A 423 -19.56 -18.53 31.17
C PRO A 423 -19.52 -17.40 30.13
N ALA A 424 -18.44 -17.38 29.35
CA ALA A 424 -18.30 -16.49 28.20
C ALA A 424 -19.55 -16.62 27.31
N LEU A 425 -20.32 -15.54 27.20
CA LEU A 425 -21.41 -15.42 26.24
C LEU A 425 -20.79 -15.52 24.85
N ALA A 426 -21.15 -16.59 24.13
CA ALA A 426 -20.92 -16.68 22.69
C ALA A 426 -21.49 -15.42 22.02
N PRO A 427 -20.80 -14.84 21.03
CA PRO A 427 -21.30 -13.68 20.32
C PRO A 427 -22.67 -14.03 19.73
N THR A 428 -23.67 -13.21 20.05
CA THR A 428 -24.99 -13.30 19.43
C THR A 428 -24.83 -12.94 17.95
N PRO A 429 -25.36 -13.74 17.01
CA PRO A 429 -25.35 -13.39 15.60
C PRO A 429 -26.17 -12.11 15.42
N GLN A 430 -25.52 -11.01 15.07
CA GLN A 430 -26.22 -9.84 14.58
C GLN A 430 -26.94 -10.21 13.28
N PRO A 431 -28.19 -9.77 13.07
CA PRO A 431 -28.85 -9.95 11.79
C PRO A 431 -28.04 -9.26 10.69
N PRO A 432 -27.96 -9.83 9.47
CA PRO A 432 -27.21 -9.21 8.38
C PRO A 432 -27.76 -7.82 8.14
N SER A 433 -26.90 -6.81 8.27
CA SER A 433 -27.11 -5.50 7.67
C SER A 433 -27.45 -5.72 6.21
N ALA A 434 -28.63 -5.28 5.78
CA ALA A 434 -29.04 -5.33 4.38
C ALA A 434 -28.21 -4.32 3.56
N GLY A 435 -26.95 -4.67 3.32
CA GLY A 435 -26.10 -4.05 2.30
C GLY A 435 -26.59 -4.49 0.92
N ARG A 436 -26.54 -3.56 -0.04
CA ARG A 436 -26.77 -3.88 -1.45
C ARG A 436 -25.79 -4.98 -1.91
N PRO A 437 -26.23 -5.95 -2.72
CA PRO A 437 -25.32 -6.86 -3.41
C PRO A 437 -24.53 -6.07 -4.48
N ASP A 438 -23.30 -6.49 -4.75
CA ASP A 438 -22.41 -6.06 -5.87
C ASP A 438 -21.16 -5.21 -5.53
N VAL A 439 -20.66 -5.24 -4.29
CA VAL A 439 -19.24 -4.93 -4.02
C VAL A 439 -18.60 -6.10 -3.28
N VAL A 440 -17.83 -6.94 -4.00
CA VAL A 440 -17.06 -8.02 -3.38
C VAL A 440 -15.90 -7.39 -2.61
N SER A 441 -15.88 -7.55 -1.29
CA SER A 441 -14.79 -7.07 -0.43
C SER A 441 -13.44 -7.68 -0.84
N ALA A 442 -12.32 -7.01 -0.54
CA ALA A 442 -10.99 -7.57 -0.81
C ALA A 442 -10.78 -8.93 -0.13
N VAL A 443 -11.33 -9.12 1.07
CA VAL A 443 -11.36 -10.39 1.80
C VAL A 443 -12.21 -11.43 1.05
N GLY A 444 -13.36 -11.03 0.50
CA GLY A 444 -14.19 -11.90 -0.35
C GLY A 444 -13.44 -12.44 -1.57
N LYS A 445 -12.63 -11.60 -2.25
CA LYS A 445 -11.77 -12.06 -3.36
C LYS A 445 -10.72 -13.07 -2.91
N ASP A 446 -10.13 -12.90 -1.72
CA ASP A 446 -9.17 -13.84 -1.16
C ASP A 446 -9.82 -15.17 -0.78
N VAL A 447 -11.05 -15.15 -0.25
CA VAL A 447 -11.85 -16.36 0.01
C VAL A 447 -12.14 -17.10 -1.29
N ASP A 448 -12.58 -16.41 -2.34
CA ASP A 448 -12.88 -17.03 -3.63
C ASP A 448 -11.63 -17.69 -4.23
N ALA A 449 -10.49 -17.00 -4.21
CA ALA A 449 -9.22 -17.55 -4.69
C ALA A 449 -8.78 -18.78 -3.88
N ALA A 450 -8.92 -18.74 -2.54
CA ALA A 450 -8.58 -19.86 -1.67
C ALA A 450 -9.48 -21.08 -1.91
N LEU A 451 -10.79 -20.86 -2.07
CA LEU A 451 -11.77 -21.92 -2.36
C LEU A 451 -11.56 -22.53 -3.75
N ILE A 452 -11.16 -21.73 -4.74
CA ILE A 452 -10.78 -22.22 -6.07
C ILE A 452 -9.53 -23.11 -5.98
N ASN A 453 -8.48 -22.65 -5.30
CA ASN A 453 -7.27 -23.46 -5.09
C ASN A 453 -7.59 -24.78 -4.37
N HIS A 454 -8.43 -24.73 -3.33
CA HIS A 454 -8.86 -25.93 -2.62
C HIS A 454 -9.67 -26.90 -3.51
N ARG A 455 -10.49 -26.36 -4.43
CA ARG A 455 -11.20 -27.20 -5.40
C ARG A 455 -10.23 -27.92 -6.34
N PHE A 456 -9.28 -27.19 -6.93
CA PHE A 456 -8.24 -27.78 -7.77
C PHE A 456 -7.35 -28.78 -7.01
N ALA A 457 -7.10 -28.54 -5.72
CA ALA A 457 -6.36 -29.45 -4.86
C ALA A 457 -6.98 -30.85 -4.80
N ARG A 458 -8.31 -30.97 -4.93
CA ARG A 458 -9.03 -32.24 -4.92
C ARG A 458 -8.95 -33.01 -6.24
N GLU A 459 -8.54 -32.34 -7.32
CA GLU A 459 -8.45 -32.90 -8.67
C GLU A 459 -7.03 -33.36 -9.03
N ARG A 460 -6.01 -32.82 -8.35
CA ARG A 460 -4.60 -33.23 -8.56
C ARG A 460 -4.21 -34.44 -7.68
N PRO A 461 -3.21 -35.23 -8.10
CA PRO A 461 -2.60 -36.24 -7.23
C PRO A 461 -2.13 -35.60 -5.92
N TYR A 462 -2.44 -36.22 -4.79
CA TYR A 462 -2.07 -35.69 -3.47
C TYR A 462 -0.54 -35.57 -3.32
N TYR A 463 0.21 -36.59 -3.72
CA TYR A 463 1.67 -36.58 -3.66
C TYR A 463 2.27 -37.45 -4.77
N ASP A 464 3.14 -36.87 -5.60
CA ASP A 464 3.90 -37.59 -6.63
C ASP A 464 5.31 -37.89 -6.13
N ARG A 465 5.48 -39.12 -5.62
CA ARG A 465 6.75 -39.60 -5.06
C ARG A 465 7.89 -39.63 -6.10
N SER A 466 7.60 -39.84 -7.38
CA SER A 466 8.64 -39.92 -8.41
C SER A 466 9.12 -38.52 -8.80
N ALA A 467 8.19 -37.59 -9.02
CA ALA A 467 8.51 -36.20 -9.33
C ALA A 467 9.26 -35.55 -8.15
N ASP A 468 8.79 -35.77 -6.92
CA ASP A 468 9.41 -35.22 -5.72
C ASP A 468 10.83 -35.78 -5.48
N ALA A 469 11.05 -37.08 -5.72
CA ALA A 469 12.39 -37.66 -5.62
C ALA A 469 13.37 -37.04 -6.62
N ALA A 470 12.92 -36.75 -7.85
CA ALA A 470 13.74 -36.09 -8.86
C ALA A 470 14.02 -34.62 -8.50
N ALA A 471 13.01 -33.89 -8.04
CA ALA A 471 13.14 -32.50 -7.58
C ALA A 471 14.12 -32.39 -6.39
N ARG A 472 13.99 -33.28 -5.40
CA ARG A 472 14.91 -33.39 -4.27
C ARG A 472 16.35 -33.63 -4.71
N ALA A 473 16.58 -34.61 -5.60
CA ALA A 473 17.92 -34.92 -6.08
C ALA A 473 18.55 -33.72 -6.82
N ALA A 474 17.76 -32.99 -7.62
CA ALA A 474 18.22 -31.78 -8.30
C ALA A 474 18.53 -30.65 -7.32
N TYR A 475 17.67 -30.44 -6.31
CA TYR A 475 17.79 -29.36 -5.34
C TYR A 475 19.05 -29.48 -4.47
N TYR A 476 19.42 -30.69 -4.05
CA TYR A 476 20.61 -30.93 -3.21
C TYR A 476 21.85 -31.41 -3.98
N ALA A 477 21.87 -31.31 -5.32
CA ALA A 477 22.93 -31.89 -6.15
C ALA A 477 24.35 -31.40 -5.80
N ASN A 478 24.48 -30.19 -5.23
CA ASN A 478 25.75 -29.56 -4.86
C ASN A 478 26.03 -29.55 -3.35
N VAL A 479 25.28 -30.32 -2.55
CA VAL A 479 25.45 -30.40 -1.10
C VAL A 479 26.33 -31.59 -0.73
N HIS A 480 27.41 -31.34 0.00
CA HIS A 480 28.36 -32.36 0.47
C HIS A 480 28.25 -32.55 2.00
N THR A 481 28.36 -33.80 2.46
CA THR A 481 28.02 -34.20 3.85
C THR A 481 29.23 -34.57 4.72
N ASP A 482 30.45 -34.35 4.26
CA ASP A 482 31.66 -34.90 4.91
C ASP A 482 32.07 -34.16 6.20
N ASP A 483 31.65 -32.91 6.36
CA ASP A 483 31.92 -32.06 7.52
C ASP A 483 30.64 -31.35 7.97
N GLY A 484 30.31 -31.45 9.26
CA GLY A 484 29.03 -30.95 9.80
C GLY A 484 28.89 -29.43 9.75
N ASP A 485 29.99 -28.70 9.87
CA ASP A 485 30.03 -27.24 9.75
C ASP A 485 29.90 -26.78 8.30
N ALA A 486 30.60 -27.44 7.38
CA ALA A 486 30.46 -27.21 5.95
C ALA A 486 29.03 -27.53 5.48
N LEU A 487 28.45 -28.63 5.93
CA LEU A 487 27.07 -29.02 5.63
C LEU A 487 26.08 -27.95 6.13
N ARG A 488 26.22 -27.47 7.38
CA ARG A 488 25.38 -26.37 7.89
C ARG A 488 25.47 -25.15 6.97
N ARG A 489 26.68 -24.66 6.68
CA ARG A 489 26.87 -23.45 5.84
C ARG A 489 26.28 -23.63 4.45
N ALA A 490 26.51 -24.78 3.81
CA ALA A 490 25.97 -25.09 2.49
C ALA A 490 24.43 -25.07 2.49
N LEU A 491 23.82 -25.69 3.50
CA LEU A 491 22.36 -25.68 3.66
C LEU A 491 21.83 -24.27 3.94
N THR A 492 22.43 -23.52 4.86
CA THR A 492 22.03 -22.13 5.15
C THR A 492 22.05 -21.27 3.88
N THR A 493 23.14 -21.35 3.08
CA THR A 493 23.23 -20.63 1.81
C THR A 493 22.16 -21.10 0.82
N LEU A 494 22.02 -22.41 0.61
CA LEU A 494 21.03 -22.98 -0.31
C LEU A 494 19.61 -22.54 0.05
N LEU A 495 19.25 -22.63 1.33
CA LEU A 495 17.94 -22.22 1.84
C LEU A 495 17.70 -20.71 1.69
N ALA A 496 18.73 -19.88 1.84
CA ALA A 496 18.62 -18.44 1.67
C ALA A 496 18.45 -18.02 0.20
N GLU A 497 19.20 -18.64 -0.71
CA GLU A 497 19.21 -18.32 -2.14
C GLU A 497 17.95 -18.83 -2.86
N THR A 498 17.48 -20.01 -2.48
CA THR A 498 16.31 -20.64 -3.12
C THR A 498 14.98 -20.20 -2.51
N HIS A 499 14.98 -19.49 -1.38
CA HIS A 499 13.77 -18.87 -0.82
C HIS A 499 13.39 -17.63 -1.64
N ALA A 500 12.91 -17.88 -2.85
CA ALA A 500 12.41 -16.94 -3.83
C ALA A 500 11.32 -17.66 -4.64
N PRO A 501 10.03 -17.28 -4.55
CA PRO A 501 9.42 -16.10 -3.91
C PRO A 501 9.43 -16.08 -2.36
N LYS A 502 9.28 -14.90 -1.75
CA LYS A 502 9.14 -14.71 -0.29
C LYS A 502 7.70 -14.29 0.03
N PRO A 503 6.76 -15.25 0.19
CA PRO A 503 5.36 -14.93 0.39
C PRO A 503 5.15 -14.16 1.71
N ARG A 504 4.23 -13.20 1.72
CA ARG A 504 3.76 -12.58 2.97
C ARG A 504 2.85 -13.53 3.73
N TYR A 505 2.73 -13.31 5.04
CA TYR A 505 1.82 -14.07 5.89
C TYR A 505 0.36 -13.97 5.41
N LYS A 506 -0.16 -15.05 4.81
CA LYS A 506 -1.55 -15.17 4.35
C LYS A 506 -2.03 -16.64 4.35
N PRO A 507 -2.22 -17.27 5.53
CA PRO A 507 -2.55 -18.71 5.65
C PRO A 507 -3.79 -19.15 4.88
N MET A 508 -4.84 -18.31 4.87
CA MET A 508 -6.06 -18.54 4.10
C MET A 508 -5.79 -18.84 2.61
N ARG A 509 -4.78 -18.21 2.00
CA ARG A 509 -4.46 -18.41 0.58
C ARG A 509 -3.42 -19.50 0.34
N LEU A 510 -2.46 -19.61 1.25
CA LEU A 510 -1.22 -20.34 1.00
C LEU A 510 -1.08 -21.63 1.81
N VAL A 511 -1.72 -21.73 2.97
CA VAL A 511 -1.56 -22.86 3.91
C VAL A 511 -2.75 -23.82 3.78
N TYR A 512 -3.95 -23.37 4.11
CA TYR A 512 -5.15 -24.22 4.22
C TYR A 512 -5.62 -24.87 2.91
N PRO A 513 -5.56 -24.21 1.74
CA PRO A 513 -6.14 -24.78 0.52
C PRO A 513 -5.40 -26.04 0.03
N TRP A 514 -4.09 -26.16 0.32
CA TRP A 514 -3.24 -27.20 -0.26
C TRP A 514 -2.07 -27.64 0.60
N VAL A 515 -1.22 -26.70 1.03
CA VAL A 515 0.06 -27.00 1.68
C VAL A 515 -0.14 -27.88 2.91
N ASP A 516 -1.10 -27.50 3.76
CA ASP A 516 -1.34 -28.17 5.04
C ASP A 516 -2.45 -29.23 4.97
N LEU A 517 -2.99 -29.47 3.77
CA LEU A 517 -4.06 -30.43 3.55
C LEU A 517 -3.54 -31.85 3.72
N HIS A 518 -4.23 -32.69 4.47
CA HIS A 518 -3.94 -34.12 4.57
C HIS A 518 -4.58 -34.89 3.40
N LYS A 519 -4.11 -36.12 3.17
CA LYS A 519 -4.57 -37.00 2.08
C LYS A 519 -6.07 -37.28 2.09
N ASP A 520 -6.70 -37.23 3.27
CA ASP A 520 -8.15 -37.39 3.46
C ASP A 520 -8.94 -36.11 3.13
N GLY A 521 -8.26 -35.04 2.69
CA GLY A 521 -8.85 -33.74 2.35
C GLY A 521 -9.18 -32.89 3.57
N ARG A 522 -8.69 -33.24 4.77
CA ARG A 522 -8.91 -32.47 6.00
C ARG A 522 -7.63 -31.77 6.45
N LEU A 523 -7.81 -30.71 7.23
CA LEU A 523 -6.73 -30.05 7.97
C LEU A 523 -6.71 -30.59 9.40
N ARG A 524 -5.53 -30.64 10.02
CA ARG A 524 -5.38 -31.11 11.40
C ARG A 524 -4.58 -30.09 12.19
N SER A 525 -5.05 -29.76 13.38
CA SER A 525 -4.28 -28.95 14.34
C SER A 525 -2.92 -29.59 14.61
N ILE A 526 -1.86 -28.80 14.52
CA ILE A 526 -0.48 -29.26 14.75
C ILE A 526 -0.27 -29.78 16.17
N TYR A 527 -1.02 -29.25 17.15
CA TYR A 527 -0.85 -29.64 18.57
C TYR A 527 -1.88 -30.66 19.03
N SER A 528 -3.16 -30.49 18.67
CA SER A 528 -4.23 -31.39 19.15
C SER A 528 -4.64 -32.49 18.18
N GLY A 529 -4.29 -32.32 16.90
CA GLY A 529 -4.79 -33.16 15.80
C GLY A 529 -6.29 -33.04 15.58
N LYS A 530 -6.96 -32.03 16.17
CA LYS A 530 -8.35 -31.71 15.87
C LYS A 530 -8.51 -31.45 14.38
N GLU A 531 -9.53 -32.05 13.78
CA GLU A 531 -9.77 -31.97 12.34
C GLU A 531 -10.65 -30.77 11.97
N PHE A 532 -10.35 -30.14 10.83
CA PHE A 532 -11.12 -29.05 10.23
C PHE A 532 -11.29 -29.28 8.73
N SER A 533 -12.33 -28.69 8.15
CA SER A 533 -12.38 -28.51 6.69
C SER A 533 -11.57 -27.28 6.28
N ALA A 534 -11.00 -27.29 5.06
CA ALA A 534 -10.30 -26.13 4.55
C ALA A 534 -11.23 -24.92 4.42
N GLU A 535 -12.47 -25.15 3.98
CA GLU A 535 -13.45 -24.07 3.82
C GLU A 535 -13.91 -23.47 5.15
N GLU A 536 -13.90 -24.22 6.24
CA GLU A 536 -14.17 -23.71 7.60
C GLU A 536 -13.07 -22.74 8.04
N LEU A 537 -11.79 -23.11 7.90
CA LEU A 537 -10.68 -22.24 8.32
C LEU A 537 -10.49 -21.04 7.40
N ILE A 538 -10.66 -21.21 6.08
CA ILE A 538 -10.65 -20.10 5.12
C ILE A 538 -11.68 -19.04 5.51
N ARG A 539 -12.92 -19.45 5.79
CA ARG A 539 -13.97 -18.50 6.18
C ARG A 539 -13.77 -17.93 7.59
N SER A 540 -13.25 -18.72 8.52
CA SER A 540 -12.96 -18.24 9.87
C SER A 540 -11.87 -17.16 9.85
N ASP A 541 -10.79 -17.37 9.11
CA ASP A 541 -9.70 -16.39 8.99
C ASP A 541 -10.16 -15.14 8.21
N ALA A 542 -11.00 -15.30 7.20
CA ALA A 542 -11.66 -14.18 6.52
C ALA A 542 -12.52 -13.33 7.48
N ALA A 543 -13.32 -13.98 8.33
CA ALA A 543 -14.15 -13.28 9.31
C ALA A 543 -13.30 -12.54 10.36
N VAL A 544 -12.16 -13.12 10.77
CA VAL A 544 -11.19 -12.47 11.65
C VAL A 544 -10.57 -11.24 10.98
N GLU A 545 -10.22 -11.34 9.70
CA GLU A 545 -9.66 -10.23 8.92
C GLU A 545 -10.70 -9.10 8.70
N GLU A 546 -11.95 -9.43 8.38
CA GLU A 546 -13.05 -8.46 8.29
C GLU A 546 -13.34 -7.78 9.63
N ALA A 547 -13.37 -8.55 10.73
CA ALA A 547 -13.58 -8.00 12.07
C ALA A 547 -12.44 -7.06 12.50
N ARG A 548 -11.20 -7.39 12.12
CA ARG A 548 -10.03 -6.54 12.36
C ARG A 548 -10.14 -5.23 11.60
N LEU A 549 -10.44 -5.27 10.29
CA LEU A 549 -10.65 -4.07 9.47
C LEU A 549 -11.77 -3.18 10.03
N ALA A 550 -12.87 -3.77 10.48
CA ALA A 550 -13.98 -3.05 11.09
C ALA A 550 -13.59 -2.38 12.42
N ARG A 551 -12.80 -3.07 13.26
CA ARG A 551 -12.31 -2.53 14.55
C ARG A 551 -11.26 -1.46 14.38
N GLU A 552 -10.36 -1.60 13.41
CA GLU A 552 -9.40 -0.56 13.03
C GLU A 552 -10.13 0.70 12.56
N GLN A 553 -11.15 0.56 11.69
CA GLN A 553 -12.01 1.68 11.28
C GLN A 553 -12.73 2.32 12.48
N GLU A 554 -13.24 1.52 13.42
CA GLU A 554 -13.89 2.03 14.64
C GLU A 554 -12.91 2.80 15.55
N LEU A 555 -11.67 2.31 15.68
CA LEU A 555 -10.62 2.92 16.48
C LEU A 555 -10.15 4.25 15.84
N LEU A 556 -10.02 4.29 14.51
CA LEU A 556 -9.77 5.51 13.74
C LEU A 556 -10.92 6.53 13.85
N LEU A 557 -12.17 6.08 13.95
CA LEU A 557 -13.33 6.94 14.14
C LEU A 557 -13.50 7.45 15.58
N ARG A 558 -12.85 6.82 16.57
CA ARG A 558 -13.04 7.08 18.00
C ARG A 558 -12.15 8.16 18.62
N GLU A 559 -11.38 8.91 17.82
CA GLU A 559 -10.41 9.89 18.33
C GLU A 559 -10.94 10.82 19.45
N ARG A 560 -10.58 10.45 20.68
CA ARG A 560 -10.23 11.36 21.77
C ARG A 560 -8.95 10.83 22.42
N THR A 561 -7.85 11.53 22.16
CA THR A 561 -6.66 11.62 23.03
C THR A 561 -5.98 10.29 23.42
N ALA A 562 -5.30 9.64 22.47
CA ALA A 562 -4.29 8.62 22.79
C ALA A 562 -3.01 8.90 21.99
N GLY A 563 -1.85 8.79 22.63
CA GLY A 563 -0.55 8.98 21.96
C GLY A 563 -0.15 7.77 21.08
N PRO A 564 0.91 7.87 20.25
CA PRO A 564 1.35 6.79 19.35
C PRO A 564 1.58 5.44 20.05
N ALA A 565 2.10 5.46 21.28
CA ALA A 565 2.35 4.25 22.06
C ALA A 565 1.06 3.60 22.62
N GLU A 566 0.04 4.40 22.94
CA GLU A 566 -1.26 3.89 23.40
C GLU A 566 -2.05 3.31 22.22
N PHE A 567 -1.99 3.95 21.06
CA PHE A 567 -2.54 3.43 19.80
C PHE A 567 -1.88 2.11 19.39
N GLU A 568 -0.55 2.02 19.46
CA GLU A 568 0.18 0.78 19.17
C GLU A 568 -0.15 -0.34 20.18
N ALA A 569 -0.32 0.01 21.46
CA ALA A 569 -0.74 -0.95 22.48
C ALA A 569 -2.18 -1.43 22.26
N GLU A 570 -3.10 -0.54 21.86
CA GLU A 570 -4.49 -0.88 21.55
C GLU A 570 -4.60 -1.72 20.27
N PHE A 571 -3.79 -1.42 19.25
CA PHE A 571 -3.64 -2.25 18.05
C PHE A 571 -3.12 -3.64 18.37
N ARG A 572 -2.04 -3.74 19.18
CA ARG A 572 -1.49 -5.03 19.62
C ARG A 572 -2.49 -5.83 20.47
N ALA A 573 -3.28 -5.15 21.31
CA ALA A 573 -4.36 -5.77 22.07
C ALA A 573 -5.50 -6.28 21.16
N LEU A 574 -5.83 -5.52 20.11
CA LEU A 574 -6.79 -5.93 19.09
C LEU A 574 -6.31 -7.18 18.34
N GLU A 575 -5.05 -7.21 17.91
CA GLU A 575 -4.45 -8.39 17.26
C GLU A 575 -4.49 -9.63 18.16
N ALA A 576 -4.18 -9.47 19.45
CA ALA A 576 -4.26 -10.56 20.42
C ALA A 576 -5.71 -11.03 20.67
N SER A 577 -6.70 -10.16 20.49
CA SER A 577 -8.12 -10.48 20.72
C SER A 577 -8.81 -11.21 19.56
N LEU A 578 -8.23 -11.16 18.37
CA LEU A 578 -8.75 -11.78 17.14
C LEU A 578 -7.70 -12.74 16.52
N PRO A 579 -7.39 -13.87 17.19
CA PRO A 579 -6.35 -14.80 16.75
C PRO A 579 -6.78 -15.61 15.52
N PHE A 580 -5.87 -15.76 14.56
CA PHE A 580 -6.02 -16.61 13.38
C PHE A 580 -5.86 -18.10 13.72
N ASN A 581 -6.38 -18.98 12.84
CA ASN A 581 -6.27 -20.44 12.99
C ASN A 581 -4.94 -21.02 12.43
N CYS A 582 -3.87 -20.24 12.52
CA CYS A 582 -2.52 -20.61 12.08
C CYS A 582 -1.52 -20.43 13.22
N GLU A 583 -0.74 -21.47 13.46
CA GLU A 583 0.38 -21.49 14.38
C GLU A 583 1.68 -21.13 13.66
N HIS A 584 2.46 -20.23 14.24
CA HIS A 584 3.89 -20.12 13.96
C HIS A 584 4.66 -20.96 14.96
N VAL A 585 5.16 -22.13 14.55
CA VAL A 585 5.86 -23.04 15.49
C VAL A 585 7.16 -22.43 16.02
N VAL A 586 7.73 -21.44 15.32
CA VAL A 586 8.66 -20.46 15.92
C VAL A 586 7.86 -19.17 16.20
N PRO A 587 7.66 -18.76 17.47
CA PRO A 587 6.81 -17.61 17.82
C PRO A 587 7.23 -16.32 17.12
N GLN A 588 6.26 -15.60 16.59
CA GLN A 588 6.48 -14.33 15.90
C GLN A 588 7.18 -13.27 16.77
N SER A 589 6.96 -13.32 18.09
CA SER A 589 7.55 -12.38 19.04
C SER A 589 9.07 -12.52 19.16
N TRP A 590 9.64 -13.69 18.87
CA TRP A 590 11.08 -13.93 18.94
C TRP A 590 11.87 -13.27 17.80
N PHE A 591 11.19 -12.92 16.70
CA PHE A 591 11.83 -12.26 15.55
C PHE A 591 11.12 -10.96 15.15
N HIS A 592 10.34 -10.39 16.06
CA HIS A 592 9.62 -9.13 15.90
C HIS A 592 8.72 -9.08 14.65
N GLU A 593 8.07 -10.19 14.30
CA GLU A 593 7.16 -10.29 13.15
C GLU A 593 7.78 -9.91 11.79
N LYS A 594 9.12 -9.88 11.70
CA LYS A 594 9.81 -9.46 10.48
C LYS A 594 9.58 -10.42 9.32
N GLU A 595 9.32 -9.87 8.15
CA GLU A 595 9.36 -10.61 6.89
C GLU A 595 10.83 -10.83 6.46
N PRO A 596 11.17 -11.96 5.81
CA PRO A 596 10.27 -13.00 5.31
C PRO A 596 9.94 -14.12 6.31
N MET A 597 10.46 -14.06 7.55
CA MET A 597 10.25 -15.12 8.55
C MET A 597 8.77 -15.30 8.84
N ARG A 598 8.00 -14.21 8.99
CA ARG A 598 6.57 -14.28 9.30
C ARG A 598 5.74 -15.05 8.26
N GLY A 599 6.07 -14.92 6.98
CA GLY A 599 5.37 -15.59 5.87
C GLY A 599 5.95 -16.94 5.41
N ASP A 600 7.04 -17.41 6.02
CA ASP A 600 7.69 -18.66 5.63
C ASP A 600 6.83 -19.90 5.98
N LEU A 601 6.22 -20.49 4.95
CA LEU A 601 5.31 -21.64 5.05
C LEU A 601 5.90 -22.86 5.77
N HIS A 602 7.23 -23.04 5.83
CA HIS A 602 7.83 -24.21 6.49
C HIS A 602 7.56 -24.25 7.99
N HIS A 603 7.17 -23.14 8.62
CA HIS A 603 6.82 -23.08 10.04
C HIS A 603 5.39 -22.58 10.35
N LEU A 604 4.50 -22.57 9.34
CA LEU A 604 3.10 -22.14 9.47
C LEU A 604 2.11 -23.31 9.40
N PHE A 605 1.47 -23.69 10.51
CA PHE A 605 0.59 -24.87 10.54
C PHE A 605 -0.83 -24.52 10.97
N THR A 606 -1.80 -25.32 10.54
CA THR A 606 -3.17 -25.24 11.05
C THR A 606 -3.18 -25.45 12.57
N CYS A 607 -3.85 -24.57 13.30
CA CYS A 607 -4.01 -24.70 14.75
C CYS A 607 -5.21 -23.87 15.21
N GLU A 608 -6.09 -24.44 16.03
CA GLU A 608 -7.16 -23.68 16.64
C GLU A 608 -6.61 -22.61 17.59
N SER A 609 -7.27 -21.46 17.63
CA SER A 609 -6.92 -20.33 18.49
C SER A 609 -6.76 -20.70 19.98
N GLY A 610 -7.46 -21.73 20.45
CA GLY A 610 -7.36 -22.25 21.81
C GLY A 610 -6.01 -22.90 22.12
N CYS A 611 -5.47 -23.72 21.21
CA CYS A 611 -4.15 -24.33 21.38
C CYS A 611 -3.02 -23.36 21.04
N ASN A 612 -3.19 -22.52 20.02
CA ASN A 612 -2.24 -21.44 19.68
C ASN A 612 -2.04 -20.49 20.88
N SER A 613 -3.14 -19.96 21.43
CA SER A 613 -3.10 -19.12 22.64
C SER A 613 -2.56 -19.84 23.88
N TYR A 614 -2.79 -21.16 24.00
CA TYR A 614 -2.23 -21.94 25.10
C TYR A 614 -0.71 -22.08 24.96
N ARG A 615 -0.22 -22.38 23.75
CA ARG A 615 1.20 -22.51 23.45
C ARG A 615 1.94 -21.20 23.70
N ASN A 616 1.34 -20.06 23.34
CA ASN A 616 1.93 -18.73 23.54
C ASN A 616 3.32 -18.62 22.86
N ASN A 617 4.34 -18.08 23.53
CA ASN A 617 5.70 -17.99 23.04
C ASN A 617 6.68 -18.87 23.83
N PHE A 618 6.17 -19.94 24.48
CA PHE A 618 7.01 -20.84 25.27
C PHE A 618 7.89 -21.70 24.36
N PRO A 619 9.19 -21.86 24.69
CA PRO A 619 10.07 -22.75 23.95
C PRO A 619 9.72 -24.21 24.17
N TYR A 620 10.10 -25.05 23.19
CA TYR A 620 9.86 -26.47 23.30
C TYR A 620 10.68 -27.10 24.43
N PHE A 621 9.99 -27.89 25.24
CA PHE A 621 10.54 -28.60 26.38
C PHE A 621 10.03 -30.03 26.37
N ASP A 622 10.83 -30.95 26.88
CA ASP A 622 10.51 -32.37 27.01
C ASP A 622 10.26 -32.64 28.49
N PHE A 623 8.99 -32.70 28.91
CA PHE A 623 8.68 -32.89 30.33
C PHE A 623 8.97 -34.34 30.73
N PRO A 624 9.61 -34.57 31.88
CA PRO A 624 9.63 -35.91 32.45
C PRO A 624 8.17 -36.34 32.64
N ASP A 625 7.82 -37.56 32.19
CA ASP A 625 6.49 -38.10 32.44
C ASP A 625 6.27 -38.13 33.97
N TYR A 626 5.29 -37.33 34.44
CA TYR A 626 4.92 -36.96 35.83
C TYR A 626 5.41 -35.58 36.34
N GLU A 627 4.59 -34.54 36.13
CA GLU A 627 4.00 -33.64 37.14
C GLU A 627 3.00 -32.66 36.46
N GLU A 628 2.09 -32.08 37.24
CA GLU A 628 0.82 -31.47 36.80
C GLU A 628 0.96 -30.10 36.11
N THR A 629 0.49 -30.00 34.85
CA THR A 629 -0.57 -29.05 34.42
C THR A 629 -0.98 -29.36 32.97
N VAL A 630 -2.00 -30.21 32.83
CA VAL A 630 -2.49 -30.74 31.56
C VAL A 630 -3.58 -29.81 31.00
N ARG A 631 -3.45 -29.36 29.74
CA ARG A 631 -4.64 -29.09 28.91
C ARG A 631 -4.81 -30.26 27.95
N ASP A 632 -5.83 -31.05 28.25
CA ASP A 632 -6.17 -32.40 27.80
C ASP A 632 -6.14 -32.68 26.28
N ALA A 633 -5.89 -31.68 25.44
CA ALA A 633 -5.87 -31.83 23.99
C ALA A 633 -4.67 -31.16 23.29
N CYS A 634 -4.00 -30.14 23.85
CA CYS A 634 -2.96 -29.39 23.11
C CYS A 634 -1.54 -29.86 23.44
N GLY A 635 -1.29 -30.29 24.68
CA GLY A 635 0.04 -30.59 25.18
C GLY A 635 0.24 -30.15 26.64
N LYS A 636 1.47 -30.26 27.13
CA LYS A 636 1.89 -29.87 28.48
C LYS A 636 2.57 -28.50 28.43
N ARG A 637 2.34 -27.66 29.45
CA ARG A 637 2.95 -26.33 29.53
C ARG A 637 3.24 -25.93 30.96
N GLU A 638 4.47 -25.49 31.18
CA GLU A 638 4.90 -24.83 32.42
C GLU A 638 5.71 -23.57 32.10
N SER A 639 6.19 -22.87 33.12
CA SER A 639 7.04 -21.67 32.95
C SER A 639 8.34 -21.97 32.18
N VAL A 640 8.81 -23.22 32.22
CA VAL A 640 10.05 -23.66 31.58
C VAL A 640 9.90 -23.96 30.09
N GLY A 641 8.67 -24.17 29.60
CA GLY A 641 8.41 -24.45 28.19
C GLY A 641 7.10 -25.19 27.89
N PHE A 642 7.02 -25.71 26.67
CA PHE A 642 5.84 -26.37 26.11
C PHE A 642 6.20 -27.68 25.43
N GLU A 643 5.42 -28.73 25.67
CA GLU A 643 5.49 -30.02 24.97
C GLU A 643 4.17 -30.24 24.23
N PRO A 644 4.15 -30.35 22.90
CA PRO A 644 2.92 -30.60 22.18
C PRO A 644 2.46 -32.05 22.35
N GLU A 645 1.14 -32.26 22.39
CA GLU A 645 0.55 -33.61 22.50
C GLU A 645 0.79 -34.45 21.23
N LYS A 646 0.79 -33.80 20.07
CA LYS A 646 1.01 -34.43 18.76
C LYS A 646 2.08 -33.74 17.95
N CYS A 647 2.56 -34.45 16.92
CA CYS A 647 3.43 -33.92 15.87
C CYS A 647 4.76 -33.34 16.38
N ARG A 648 5.35 -33.93 17.43
CA ARG A 648 6.63 -33.50 18.01
C ARG A 648 7.75 -33.50 16.96
N GLY A 649 7.79 -34.49 16.09
CA GLY A 649 8.78 -34.56 15.01
C GLY A 649 8.58 -33.47 13.94
N VAL A 650 7.32 -33.15 13.62
CA VAL A 650 6.99 -32.12 12.63
C VAL A 650 7.44 -30.74 13.13
N VAL A 651 7.10 -30.39 14.37
CA VAL A 651 7.51 -29.10 14.96
C VAL A 651 9.02 -29.04 15.17
N ALA A 652 9.66 -30.16 15.49
CA ALA A 652 11.11 -30.24 15.60
C ALA A 652 11.80 -29.96 14.26
N ARG A 653 11.38 -30.62 13.18
CA ARG A 653 11.93 -30.40 11.83
C ARG A 653 11.69 -28.99 11.32
N ALA A 654 10.52 -28.41 11.57
CA ALA A 654 10.22 -27.03 11.20
C ALA A 654 11.09 -26.02 11.98
N THR A 655 11.29 -26.25 13.28
CA THR A 655 12.14 -25.38 14.13
C THR A 655 13.62 -25.50 13.75
N LEU A 656 14.13 -26.71 13.56
CA LEU A 656 15.50 -26.94 13.11
C LEU A 656 15.76 -26.34 11.71
N TYR A 657 14.79 -26.44 10.80
CA TYR A 657 14.84 -25.73 9.52
C TYR A 657 14.93 -24.21 9.71
N PHE A 658 14.12 -23.64 10.60
CA PHE A 658 14.11 -22.20 10.86
C PHE A 658 15.48 -21.72 11.33
N LEU A 659 16.12 -22.47 12.26
CA LEU A 659 17.47 -22.18 12.73
C LEU A 659 18.51 -22.22 11.58
N LEU A 660 18.38 -23.17 10.65
CA LEU A 660 19.27 -23.25 9.48
C LEU A 660 19.04 -22.12 8.48
N ARG A 661 17.78 -21.75 8.24
CA ARG A 661 17.39 -20.73 7.29
C ARG A 661 17.68 -19.32 7.80
N TYR A 662 17.54 -19.08 9.11
CA TYR A 662 17.62 -17.77 9.75
C TYR A 662 18.63 -17.79 10.93
N PRO A 663 19.91 -18.07 10.68
CA PRO A 663 20.91 -18.09 11.75
C PRO A 663 21.02 -16.73 12.44
N GLY A 664 21.11 -16.75 13.76
CA GLY A 664 21.25 -15.57 14.61
C GLY A 664 19.97 -14.74 14.77
N GLN A 665 18.81 -15.22 14.33
CA GLN A 665 17.54 -14.50 14.49
C GLN A 665 16.78 -14.85 15.77
N VAL A 666 17.06 -16.00 16.40
CA VAL A 666 16.39 -16.46 17.62
C VAL A 666 17.38 -17.15 18.56
N GLY A 667 17.11 -17.08 19.86
CA GLY A 667 17.86 -17.76 20.92
C GLY A 667 18.93 -16.91 21.62
N ASP A 668 18.87 -15.58 21.53
CA ASP A 668 19.72 -14.66 22.32
C ASP A 668 19.22 -14.47 23.76
N VAL A 669 17.94 -14.72 24.03
CA VAL A 669 17.33 -14.63 25.36
C VAL A 669 16.75 -15.97 25.82
N ALA A 670 16.75 -16.20 27.13
CA ALA A 670 16.36 -17.48 27.74
C ALA A 670 14.89 -17.87 27.50
N GLN A 671 14.03 -16.90 27.20
CA GLN A 671 12.61 -17.11 26.90
C GLN A 671 12.35 -17.51 25.43
N GLU A 672 13.38 -17.46 24.57
CA GLU A 672 13.33 -17.96 23.20
C GLU A 672 13.84 -19.41 23.15
N PHE A 673 14.57 -19.79 22.10
CA PHE A 673 15.10 -21.13 21.95
C PHE A 673 16.63 -21.18 22.14
N PRO A 674 17.13 -21.27 23.39
CA PRO A 674 18.55 -21.35 23.65
C PRO A 674 19.19 -22.67 23.15
N GLU A 675 20.51 -22.65 22.95
CA GLU A 675 21.28 -23.78 22.40
C GLU A 675 21.10 -25.09 23.20
N ASP A 676 20.92 -25.00 24.51
CA ASP A 676 20.73 -26.14 25.40
C ASP A 676 19.40 -26.90 25.14
N ARG A 677 18.49 -26.32 24.35
CA ARG A 677 17.23 -26.96 23.93
C ARG A 677 17.37 -27.77 22.65
N LEU A 678 18.47 -27.64 21.91
CA LEU A 678 18.71 -28.41 20.68
C LEU A 678 18.52 -29.94 20.85
N PRO A 679 19.01 -30.59 21.94
CA PRO A 679 18.81 -32.01 22.13
C PRO A 679 17.34 -32.45 22.19
N VAL A 680 16.41 -31.58 22.58
CA VAL A 680 14.97 -31.88 22.58
C VAL A 680 14.48 -32.03 21.14
N LEU A 681 14.78 -31.07 20.26
CA LEU A 681 14.35 -31.13 18.85
C LEU A 681 14.95 -32.33 18.14
N LEU A 682 16.24 -32.62 18.36
CA LEU A 682 16.91 -33.77 17.74
C LEU A 682 16.26 -35.10 18.18
N ARG A 683 15.94 -35.25 19.47
CA ARG A 683 15.24 -36.45 19.97
C ARG A 683 13.84 -36.59 19.36
N TRP A 684 13.07 -35.51 19.31
CA TRP A 684 11.71 -35.54 18.73
C TRP A 684 11.72 -35.77 17.22
N HIS A 685 12.69 -35.22 16.50
CA HIS A 685 12.91 -35.51 15.08
C HIS A 685 13.14 -37.01 14.83
N GLU A 686 13.91 -37.66 15.70
CA GLU A 686 14.25 -39.09 15.59
C GLU A 686 13.14 -40.03 16.06
N SER A 687 12.32 -39.60 17.03
CA SER A 687 11.23 -40.42 17.56
C SER A 687 10.05 -40.55 16.60
N GLU A 688 9.87 -39.59 15.69
CA GLU A 688 8.77 -39.55 14.72
C GLU A 688 9.30 -39.47 13.29
N ALA A 689 9.20 -40.58 12.56
CA ALA A 689 9.61 -40.66 11.16
C ALA A 689 8.82 -39.70 10.25
N VAL A 690 9.48 -39.21 9.21
CA VAL A 690 8.87 -38.32 8.20
C VAL A 690 7.70 -39.02 7.52
N THR A 691 6.55 -38.35 7.51
CA THR A 691 5.29 -38.86 6.96
C THR A 691 5.06 -38.44 5.50
N GLU A 692 4.13 -39.10 4.80
CA GLU A 692 3.70 -38.67 3.45
C GLU A 692 3.08 -37.26 3.46
N TYR A 693 2.46 -36.86 4.56
CA TYR A 693 1.96 -35.49 4.75
C TYR A 693 3.11 -34.47 4.77
N GLU A 694 4.21 -34.76 5.47
CA GLU A 694 5.37 -33.86 5.49
C GLU A 694 6.08 -33.78 4.15
N LEU A 695 6.19 -34.91 3.43
CA LEU A 695 6.76 -34.93 2.09
C LEU A 695 5.92 -34.12 1.10
N HIS A 696 4.59 -34.31 1.12
CA HIS A 696 3.63 -33.49 0.38
C HIS A 696 3.81 -32.01 0.68
N ARG A 697 3.79 -31.66 1.97
CA ARG A 697 3.89 -30.28 2.44
C ARG A 697 5.21 -29.64 2.00
N ASN A 698 6.32 -30.35 2.12
CA ASN A 698 7.63 -29.88 1.69
C ASN A 698 7.70 -29.63 0.17
N ALA A 699 7.13 -30.54 -0.62
CA ALA A 699 7.04 -30.38 -2.08
C ALA A 699 6.14 -29.19 -2.48
N ALA A 700 4.95 -29.09 -1.88
CA ALA A 700 4.01 -28.00 -2.11
C ALA A 700 4.58 -26.63 -1.72
N ILE A 701 5.34 -26.57 -0.62
CA ILE A 701 6.01 -25.33 -0.20
C ILE A 701 7.13 -24.96 -1.18
N ALA A 702 7.91 -25.93 -1.66
CA ALA A 702 8.95 -25.69 -2.66
C ALA A 702 8.38 -25.11 -3.96
N GLU A 703 7.18 -25.54 -4.38
CA GLU A 703 6.49 -24.95 -5.54
C GLU A 703 6.10 -23.47 -5.32
N ILE A 704 5.88 -23.06 -4.07
CA ILE A 704 5.39 -21.71 -3.73
C ILE A 704 6.53 -20.73 -3.39
N GLN A 705 7.51 -21.15 -2.59
CA GLN A 705 8.60 -20.29 -2.10
C GLN A 705 10.00 -20.74 -2.56
N GLY A 706 10.10 -21.85 -3.31
CA GLY A 706 11.33 -22.34 -3.93
C GLY A 706 12.17 -23.28 -3.06
N ASN A 707 12.37 -22.92 -1.79
CA ASN A 707 13.21 -23.67 -0.87
C ASN A 707 12.50 -24.87 -0.22
N ARG A 708 13.29 -25.89 0.12
CA ARG A 708 12.85 -27.14 0.74
C ARG A 708 13.39 -27.28 2.16
N ASN A 709 12.68 -27.96 3.05
CA ASN A 709 13.16 -28.34 4.37
C ASN A 709 14.11 -29.57 4.27
N PRO A 710 15.42 -29.41 4.53
CA PRO A 710 16.39 -30.51 4.39
C PRO A 710 16.14 -31.66 5.33
N LEU A 711 15.50 -31.42 6.47
CA LEU A 711 15.28 -32.43 7.51
C LEU A 711 14.03 -33.28 7.25
N ILE A 712 13.20 -32.86 6.30
CA ILE A 712 12.13 -33.69 5.74
C ILE A 712 12.68 -34.53 4.57
N ASP A 713 13.49 -33.92 3.71
CA ASP A 713 14.06 -34.58 2.53
C ASP A 713 15.16 -35.60 2.86
N HIS A 714 16.00 -35.25 3.83
CA HIS A 714 17.18 -35.97 4.32
C HIS A 714 17.17 -35.99 5.85
N PRO A 715 16.23 -36.73 6.49
CA PRO A 715 16.12 -36.78 7.94
C PRO A 715 17.40 -37.28 8.62
N GLU A 716 18.22 -38.07 7.92
CA GLU A 716 19.53 -38.53 8.39
C GLU A 716 20.56 -37.40 8.61
N TRP A 717 20.38 -36.23 7.98
CA TRP A 717 21.32 -35.11 8.12
C TRP A 717 21.21 -34.39 9.46
N ALA A 718 20.11 -34.56 10.21
CA ALA A 718 19.89 -33.86 11.48
C ALA A 718 21.04 -34.05 12.48
N ARG A 719 21.64 -35.25 12.55
CA ARG A 719 22.81 -35.53 13.41
C ARG A 719 24.14 -35.13 12.79
N ALA A 720 24.20 -35.03 11.46
CA ALA A 720 25.43 -34.70 10.75
C ALA A 720 25.69 -33.19 10.76
N ILE A 721 24.63 -32.37 10.80
CA ILE A 721 24.71 -30.91 10.82
C ILE A 721 25.24 -30.45 12.20
N ASN A 722 26.29 -29.63 12.19
CA ASN A 722 26.69 -28.91 13.39
C ASN A 722 25.88 -27.62 13.53
N PHE A 723 24.95 -27.57 14.50
CA PHE A 723 24.06 -26.43 14.72
C PHE A 723 24.70 -25.28 15.50
N SER A 724 25.87 -25.42 16.13
CA SER A 724 26.40 -24.39 17.06
C SER A 724 26.50 -22.98 16.45
N GLY A 725 26.66 -22.86 15.12
CA GLY A 725 26.70 -21.58 14.42
C GLY A 725 25.36 -21.00 13.95
N VAL A 726 24.21 -21.50 14.44
CA VAL A 726 22.88 -20.94 14.15
C VAL A 726 22.37 -19.98 15.22
N TRP A 727 22.99 -19.95 16.40
CA TRP A 727 22.68 -18.98 17.46
C TRP A 727 23.51 -17.69 17.33
N PRO A 728 23.06 -16.57 17.93
CA PRO A 728 23.71 -15.25 17.89
C PRO A 728 25.11 -15.18 18.49
#